data_AF-A0A9D8IE62-F1
#
_entry.id   AF-A0A9D8IE62-F1
#
_cell.length_a   1.000
_cell.length_b   1.000
_cell.length_c   1.000
_cell.angle_alpha   90.00
_cell.angle_beta   90.00
_cell.angle_gamma   90.00
#
_symmetry.space_group_name_H-M   'P 1'
#
loop_
_entity.id
_entity.type
_entity.pdbx_description
1 polymer ?
#
loop_
_entity_poly.entity_id
_entity_poly.type
_entity_poly.pdbx_seq_one_letter_code
_entity_poly.pdbx_strand_id
1 'polypeptide(L)'
;MKNRAIKFTIITFMTMLLGIGCAATTPVATDSWREYFKPGRSKEEITKEFNLYRGKWWNYYTRGRWYAEGGFYEEAIGDFKKSIEIRSKDSRSARSYGLHFWDYFAHRELGIACYELKQYEQAKLELETSLATVDSARAKFYLNKCNEEILKTTKADQQPPNIRVTSHTDGEIVNTPVVSLSGSVIDDYFVRDVAVQGKRQFIELAEKDLKFTEKVDLGIGENTLNIVSTDLIGRIAQLKFKLTLDMRPPLIYLDDVQVRRKDGKNVAFVKGTVADDYGIRSLSINDVTIQHDRDKEAHFEQEVVLAEGSKISFKVTDVAGNETSGEQQLTVKASLWPEDKWAEIKFTRNTPTNKPVLLAATGLNGSLINTFFASLTAGVADTNNNSGEKTAQRKGEDISAPIIRSGIKSCIVYDKNFFFSGEAHDDSGIEKLFINEEAIDIRPGKHVFFNYFLKLNEGKNTITVSAVDAQGNEAQLSPIEVEKKTFELFDTEARFTISLLPLRTFSEESRYSVALLPLQSSMNKGVPVERLYAKLLNAFDEDPKRFNFVERDQAKLLEILKEQKISNSELASPDTAVKIGKIQAAEGMLFGSVEEDDKGINVTLRLVDTETTQILANTDVYDEDKSDKNIDWLMYGLALKMKLQFPMAQGDVIHVSGKGFHINVGANHGLSVGMKLLVFREINLGNFRIKEPVDVIARIIQVQPDTSFVKITGAKDSENIANNDMVITK
;
A
#
# COMPACT_ATOMS: atom_id res chain seq x y z
N MET A 1 -70.05 -20.43 -23.85
CA MET A 1 -69.91 -20.68 -22.40
C MET A 1 -68.43 -20.52 -22.03
N LYS A 2 -68.12 -19.59 -21.11
CA LYS A 2 -66.91 -19.43 -20.23
C LYS A 2 -65.52 -19.69 -20.86
N ASN A 3 -64.50 -18.83 -20.77
CA ASN A 3 -64.16 -17.90 -19.70
C ASN A 3 -63.09 -16.87 -20.16
N ARG A 4 -63.42 -15.59 -19.94
CA ARG A 4 -62.63 -14.40 -19.58
C ARG A 4 -61.11 -14.37 -19.87
N ALA A 5 -60.74 -13.53 -20.84
CA ALA A 5 -59.43 -12.86 -20.91
C ALA A 5 -59.48 -11.53 -20.14
N ILE A 6 -58.53 -11.35 -19.22
CA ILE A 6 -58.37 -10.17 -18.38
C ILE A 6 -57.65 -9.09 -19.20
N LYS A 7 -58.30 -7.93 -19.37
CA LYS A 7 -57.69 -6.70 -19.88
C LYS A 7 -56.94 -6.02 -18.74
N PHE A 8 -55.64 -5.81 -18.89
CA PHE A 8 -54.91 -4.80 -18.14
C PHE A 8 -54.64 -3.61 -19.07
N THR A 9 -55.43 -2.56 -18.87
CA THR A 9 -55.14 -1.20 -19.29
C THR A 9 -54.47 -0.53 -18.09
N ILE A 10 -53.25 -0.02 -18.19
CA ILE A 10 -52.73 1.04 -17.31
C ILE A 10 -51.56 1.78 -17.99
N ILE A 11 -51.89 3.02 -18.36
CA ILE A 11 -51.11 4.26 -18.22
C ILE A 11 -49.85 4.42 -19.08
N THR A 12 -50.10 5.01 -20.25
CA THR A 12 -49.20 5.89 -21.00
C THR A 12 -48.88 7.13 -20.15
N PHE A 13 -47.63 7.33 -19.75
CA PHE A 13 -47.13 8.66 -19.40
C PHE A 13 -45.63 8.81 -19.71
N MET A 14 -45.33 9.92 -20.37
CA MET A 14 -44.02 10.54 -20.51
C MET A 14 -42.96 9.85 -21.38
N THR A 15 -43.02 10.22 -22.66
CA THR A 15 -41.86 10.55 -23.49
C THR A 15 -40.81 11.32 -22.70
N MET A 16 -39.80 10.62 -22.17
CA MET A 16 -38.56 11.23 -21.73
C MET A 16 -37.62 11.24 -22.93
N LEU A 17 -37.25 12.43 -23.37
CA LEU A 17 -36.22 12.65 -24.39
C LEU A 17 -35.01 11.80 -24.00
N LEU A 18 -34.70 10.79 -24.82
CA LEU A 18 -33.35 10.24 -24.92
C LEU A 18 -32.48 11.34 -25.52
N GLY A 19 -32.03 12.24 -24.65
CA GLY A 19 -30.81 12.98 -24.87
C GLY A 19 -29.70 11.95 -24.93
N ILE A 20 -29.37 11.52 -26.15
CA ILE A 20 -28.05 11.00 -26.46
C ILE A 20 -27.11 12.13 -26.03
N GLY A 21 -26.59 12.01 -24.81
CA GLY A 21 -25.42 12.76 -24.39
C GLY A 21 -24.30 12.29 -25.29
N CYS A 22 -24.14 12.93 -26.45
CA CYS A 22 -22.85 13.02 -27.09
C CYS A 22 -21.88 13.39 -25.98
N ALA A 23 -20.93 12.51 -25.69
CA ALA A 23 -19.80 12.82 -24.84
C ALA A 23 -19.22 14.12 -25.38
N ALA A 24 -19.50 15.22 -24.68
CA ALA A 24 -18.91 16.50 -24.99
C ALA A 24 -17.43 16.30 -24.67
N THR A 25 -16.62 16.16 -25.71
CA THR A 25 -15.17 16.18 -25.60
C THR A 25 -14.82 17.43 -24.80
N THR A 26 -14.30 17.25 -23.59
CA THR A 26 -13.86 18.37 -22.77
C THR A 26 -12.80 19.10 -23.59
N PRO A 27 -13.00 20.38 -23.87
CA PRO A 27 -12.09 21.12 -24.71
C PRO A 27 -10.76 21.33 -23.99
N VAL A 28 -9.68 21.28 -24.76
CA VAL A 28 -8.45 20.65 -24.27
C VAL A 28 -7.31 21.64 -24.00
N ALA A 29 -7.31 22.84 -24.60
CA ALA A 29 -6.34 23.90 -24.31
C ALA A 29 -7.00 25.02 -23.51
N THR A 30 -6.40 25.47 -22.40
CA THR A 30 -6.86 26.69 -21.71
C THR A 30 -5.84 27.80 -21.86
N ASP A 31 -6.33 28.91 -22.39
CA ASP A 31 -5.67 30.19 -22.46
C ASP A 31 -5.59 30.76 -21.04
N SER A 32 -4.40 31.18 -20.62
CA SER A 32 -4.26 32.01 -19.42
C SER A 32 -4.38 33.48 -19.82
N TRP A 33 -5.07 34.26 -19.01
CA TRP A 33 -5.25 35.69 -19.24
C TRP A 33 -3.91 36.45 -19.29
N ARG A 34 -2.86 35.92 -18.63
CA ARG A 34 -1.49 36.48 -18.66
C ARG A 34 -0.82 36.39 -20.03
N GLU A 35 -1.29 35.54 -20.94
CA GLU A 35 -0.73 35.40 -22.29
C GLU A 35 -1.08 36.55 -23.21
N TYR A 36 -2.27 37.11 -23.02
CA TYR A 36 -2.87 38.03 -23.97
C TYR A 36 -2.62 39.49 -23.61
N PHE A 37 -2.32 39.78 -22.35
CA PHE A 37 -2.33 41.14 -21.85
C PHE A 37 -1.18 41.42 -20.86
N LYS A 38 -0.59 42.62 -20.91
CA LYS A 38 0.42 43.10 -19.96
C LYS A 38 -0.27 43.87 -18.83
N PRO A 39 -0.13 43.49 -17.55
CA PRO A 39 -0.80 44.20 -16.46
C PRO A 39 -0.46 45.69 -16.48
N GLY A 40 -1.48 46.56 -16.55
CA GLY A 40 -1.29 48.00 -16.38
C GLY A 40 -0.81 48.31 -14.96
N ARG A 41 0.07 49.30 -14.81
CA ARG A 41 0.67 49.66 -13.50
C ARG A 41 -0.18 50.62 -12.70
N SER A 42 -1.14 51.31 -13.35
CA SER A 42 -2.10 52.19 -12.69
C SER A 42 -3.55 51.88 -13.06
N LYS A 43 -4.48 52.32 -12.21
CA LYS A 43 -5.94 52.21 -12.45
C LYS A 43 -6.35 52.85 -13.77
N GLU A 44 -5.76 54.00 -14.12
CA GLU A 44 -6.03 54.74 -15.36
C GLU A 44 -5.50 53.98 -16.58
N GLU A 45 -4.33 53.36 -16.48
CA GLU A 45 -3.77 52.51 -17.54
C GLU A 45 -4.65 51.29 -17.79
N ILE A 46 -5.04 50.57 -16.73
CA ILE A 46 -5.96 49.43 -16.83
C ILE A 46 -7.27 49.84 -17.51
N THR A 47 -7.86 50.97 -17.09
CA THR A 47 -9.12 51.47 -17.66
C THR A 47 -8.97 51.85 -19.14
N LYS A 48 -7.84 52.44 -19.52
CA LYS A 48 -7.57 52.89 -20.89
C LYS A 48 -7.24 51.72 -21.82
N GLU A 49 -6.49 50.74 -21.34
CA GLU A 49 -6.00 49.60 -22.13
C GLU A 49 -7.07 48.51 -22.32
N PHE A 50 -8.01 48.36 -21.38
CA PHE A 50 -9.11 47.40 -21.51
C PHE A 50 -10.36 48.01 -22.17
N ASN A 51 -10.50 47.83 -23.47
CA ASN A 51 -11.75 48.14 -24.18
C ASN A 51 -12.80 47.03 -23.96
N LEU A 52 -13.85 47.33 -23.19
CA LEU A 52 -14.97 46.42 -22.91
C LEU A 52 -16.00 46.32 -24.06
N TYR A 53 -15.66 46.63 -25.30
CA TYR A 53 -16.64 46.67 -26.39
C TYR A 53 -17.42 45.33 -26.52
N ARG A 54 -18.75 45.39 -26.30
CA ARG A 54 -19.71 44.25 -26.19
C ARG A 54 -19.62 43.37 -24.93
N GLY A 55 -18.79 43.73 -23.95
CA GLY A 55 -18.75 43.27 -22.56
C GLY A 55 -19.07 41.78 -22.34
N LYS A 56 -18.17 40.88 -22.71
CA LYS A 56 -18.30 39.44 -22.38
C LYS A 56 -17.78 39.18 -20.97
N TRP A 57 -18.21 38.07 -20.37
CA TRP A 57 -17.79 37.65 -19.03
C TRP A 57 -16.26 37.67 -18.87
N TRP A 58 -15.52 37.15 -19.86
CA TRP A 58 -14.06 37.04 -19.80
C TRP A 58 -13.34 38.40 -19.87
N ASN A 59 -13.96 39.42 -20.48
CA ASN A 59 -13.42 40.78 -20.49
C ASN A 59 -13.45 41.38 -19.07
N TYR A 60 -14.60 41.28 -18.40
CA TYR A 60 -14.76 41.75 -17.02
C TYR A 60 -13.87 40.95 -16.07
N TYR A 61 -13.86 39.63 -16.20
CA TYR A 61 -12.99 38.78 -15.39
C TYR A 61 -11.51 39.17 -15.52
N THR A 62 -11.00 39.33 -16.74
CA THR A 62 -9.58 39.66 -16.96
C THR A 62 -9.23 41.05 -16.41
N ARG A 63 -10.09 42.05 -16.62
CA ARG A 63 -9.87 43.38 -16.06
C ARG A 63 -9.95 43.39 -14.53
N GLY A 64 -10.86 42.61 -13.95
CA GLY A 64 -10.93 42.37 -12.51
C GLY A 64 -9.64 41.75 -11.96
N ARG A 65 -9.04 40.78 -12.66
CA ARG A 65 -7.72 40.22 -12.30
C ARG A 65 -6.63 41.29 -12.28
N TRP A 66 -6.62 42.18 -13.28
CA TRP A 66 -5.65 43.28 -13.32
C TRP A 66 -5.80 44.25 -12.16
N TYR A 67 -7.04 44.64 -11.86
CA TYR A 67 -7.31 45.47 -10.69
C TYR A 67 -6.86 44.79 -9.40
N ALA A 68 -7.14 43.49 -9.24
CA ALA A 68 -6.71 42.73 -8.06
C ALA A 68 -5.18 42.65 -7.93
N GLU A 69 -4.45 42.49 -9.03
CA GLU A 69 -2.97 42.52 -9.03
C GLU A 69 -2.40 43.90 -8.69
N GLY A 70 -3.05 44.96 -9.16
CA GLY A 70 -2.70 46.34 -8.81
C GLY A 70 -3.12 46.76 -7.39
N GLY A 71 -3.78 45.87 -6.62
CA GLY A 71 -4.31 46.18 -5.29
C GLY A 71 -5.60 47.02 -5.28
N PHE A 72 -6.24 47.21 -6.44
CA PHE A 72 -7.49 47.95 -6.62
C PHE A 72 -8.71 47.04 -6.40
N TYR A 73 -8.89 46.57 -5.16
CA TYR A 73 -9.86 45.50 -4.87
C TYR A 73 -11.33 45.91 -5.03
N GLU A 74 -11.69 47.17 -4.81
CA GLU A 74 -13.08 47.64 -4.99
C GLU A 74 -13.51 47.56 -6.46
N GLU A 75 -12.65 47.99 -7.38
CA GLU A 75 -12.84 47.90 -8.82
C GLU A 75 -12.86 46.45 -9.28
N ALA A 76 -11.94 45.62 -8.75
CA ALA A 76 -11.89 44.20 -9.02
C ALA A 76 -13.21 43.51 -8.66
N ILE A 77 -13.75 43.78 -7.46
CA ILE A 77 -15.04 43.25 -7.00
C ILE A 77 -16.17 43.63 -7.96
N GLY A 78 -16.22 44.88 -8.42
CA GLY A 78 -17.22 45.34 -9.38
C GLY A 78 -17.18 44.54 -10.69
N ASP A 79 -15.99 44.30 -11.21
CA ASP A 79 -15.77 43.54 -12.43
C ASP A 79 -16.07 42.04 -12.27
N PHE A 80 -15.66 41.43 -11.15
CA PHE A 80 -15.98 40.03 -10.89
C PHE A 80 -17.49 39.81 -10.75
N LYS A 81 -18.21 40.71 -10.06
CA LYS A 81 -19.67 40.66 -9.98
C LYS A 81 -20.33 40.76 -11.36
N LYS A 82 -19.86 41.66 -12.22
CA LYS A 82 -20.36 41.75 -13.61
C LYS A 82 -20.05 40.51 -14.44
N SER A 83 -18.89 39.89 -14.23
CA SER A 83 -18.59 38.62 -14.88
C SER A 83 -19.54 37.51 -14.41
N ILE A 84 -19.82 37.43 -13.10
CA ILE A 84 -20.71 36.44 -12.47
C ILE A 84 -22.16 36.59 -12.96
N GLU A 85 -22.65 37.82 -13.13
CA GLU A 85 -23.98 38.09 -13.72
C GLU A 85 -24.14 37.47 -15.12
N ILE A 86 -23.06 37.45 -15.92
CA ILE A 86 -23.06 36.88 -17.27
C ILE A 86 -22.79 35.37 -17.23
N ARG A 87 -21.90 34.92 -16.35
CA ARG A 87 -21.53 33.52 -16.16
C ARG A 87 -21.28 33.24 -14.68
N SER A 88 -22.22 32.57 -14.03
CA SER A 88 -22.18 32.36 -12.58
C SER A 88 -21.28 31.20 -12.12
N LYS A 89 -20.98 30.21 -12.97
CA LYS A 89 -20.22 29.03 -12.53
C LYS A 89 -18.74 29.14 -12.87
N ASP A 90 -17.90 28.99 -11.86
CA ASP A 90 -16.46 28.80 -12.03
C ASP A 90 -16.19 27.49 -12.81
N SER A 91 -15.11 27.46 -13.58
CA SER A 91 -14.76 26.35 -14.43
C SER A 91 -13.31 26.45 -14.90
N ARG A 92 -12.60 25.32 -14.88
CA ARG A 92 -11.24 25.17 -15.46
C ARG A 92 -11.22 25.20 -17.00
N SER A 93 -12.37 25.25 -17.66
CA SER A 93 -12.44 25.22 -19.14
C SER A 93 -13.63 26.03 -19.65
N ALA A 94 -13.75 27.28 -19.21
CA ALA A 94 -14.82 28.15 -19.63
C ALA A 94 -14.61 28.63 -21.07
N ARG A 95 -15.53 28.27 -21.96
CA ARG A 95 -15.49 28.66 -23.38
C ARG A 95 -15.71 30.16 -23.54
N SER A 96 -14.78 30.87 -24.17
CA SER A 96 -14.92 32.30 -24.49
C SER A 96 -15.48 32.50 -25.90
N TYR A 97 -14.67 32.28 -26.94
CA TYR A 97 -15.08 32.30 -28.35
C TYR A 97 -14.35 31.22 -29.16
N GLY A 98 -14.99 30.68 -30.20
CA GLY A 98 -14.37 29.64 -31.03
C GLY A 98 -13.94 28.42 -30.23
N LEU A 99 -12.65 28.08 -30.31
CA LEU A 99 -11.98 26.99 -29.58
C LEU A 99 -11.09 27.51 -28.44
N HIS A 100 -11.35 28.71 -27.92
CA HIS A 100 -10.64 29.29 -26.78
C HIS A 100 -11.35 28.98 -25.46
N PHE A 101 -10.61 28.44 -24.49
CA PHE A 101 -11.10 28.08 -23.17
C PHE A 101 -10.23 28.73 -22.11
N TRP A 102 -10.81 29.09 -20.98
CA TRP A 102 -10.14 29.89 -19.96
C TRP A 102 -10.37 29.27 -18.59
N ASP A 103 -9.37 29.37 -17.72
CA ASP A 103 -9.54 29.15 -16.30
C ASP A 103 -10.31 30.32 -15.70
N TYR A 104 -11.61 30.08 -15.46
CA TYR A 104 -12.55 31.08 -14.99
C TYR A 104 -12.96 30.80 -13.56
N PHE A 105 -12.50 31.64 -12.63
CA PHE A 105 -12.76 31.50 -11.20
C PHE A 105 -13.24 32.82 -10.60
N ALA A 106 -14.33 33.39 -11.11
CA ALA A 106 -14.77 34.71 -10.67
C ALA A 106 -15.24 34.73 -9.22
N HIS A 107 -15.91 33.68 -8.74
CA HIS A 107 -16.31 33.59 -7.32
C HIS A 107 -15.07 33.49 -6.41
N ARG A 108 -14.07 32.69 -6.80
CA ARG A 108 -12.79 32.62 -6.07
C ARG A 108 -12.13 33.99 -5.94
N GLU A 109 -11.95 34.68 -7.07
CA GLU A 109 -11.21 35.95 -7.08
C GLU A 109 -12.01 37.09 -6.42
N LEU A 110 -13.34 37.05 -6.52
CA LEU A 110 -14.23 37.91 -5.74
C LEU A 110 -14.04 37.68 -4.23
N GLY A 111 -14.04 36.42 -3.79
CA GLY A 111 -13.79 36.07 -2.39
C GLY A 111 -12.43 36.55 -1.89
N ILE A 112 -11.37 36.37 -2.69
CA ILE A 112 -10.03 36.87 -2.38
C ILE A 112 -10.02 38.41 -2.27
N ALA A 113 -10.64 39.12 -3.20
CA ALA A 113 -10.71 40.59 -3.14
C ALA A 113 -11.50 41.07 -1.91
N CYS A 114 -12.57 40.38 -1.52
CA CYS A 114 -13.30 40.65 -0.28
C CYS A 114 -12.43 40.37 0.97
N TYR A 115 -11.61 39.32 0.97
CA TYR A 115 -10.70 39.01 2.07
C TYR A 115 -9.68 40.15 2.29
N GLU A 116 -9.13 40.69 1.22
CA GLU A 116 -8.19 41.82 1.26
C GLU A 116 -8.83 43.11 1.82
N LEU A 117 -10.13 43.30 1.57
CA LEU A 117 -10.93 44.37 2.19
C LEU A 117 -11.44 44.02 3.60
N LYS A 118 -10.97 42.93 4.20
CA LYS A 118 -11.39 42.42 5.53
C LYS A 118 -12.87 42.08 5.66
N GLN A 119 -13.54 41.82 4.53
CA GLN A 119 -14.94 41.40 4.47
C GLN A 119 -15.03 39.88 4.59
N TYR A 120 -14.58 39.31 5.72
CA TYR A 120 -14.33 37.88 5.86
C TYR A 120 -15.56 36.99 5.66
N GLU A 121 -16.74 37.41 6.14
CA GLU A 121 -17.98 36.64 5.96
C GLU A 121 -18.44 36.59 4.50
N GLN A 122 -18.32 37.70 3.78
CA GLN A 122 -18.64 37.74 2.36
C GLN A 122 -17.58 36.96 1.56
N ALA A 123 -16.31 37.10 1.91
CA ALA A 123 -15.22 36.34 1.30
C ALA A 123 -15.44 34.83 1.43
N LYS A 124 -15.79 34.37 2.64
CA LYS A 124 -16.12 32.97 2.93
C LYS A 124 -17.24 32.45 2.04
N LEU A 125 -18.36 33.16 1.96
CA LEU A 125 -19.51 32.77 1.14
C LEU A 125 -19.15 32.59 -0.35
N GLU A 126 -18.37 33.51 -0.90
CA GLU A 126 -17.95 33.48 -2.30
C GLU A 126 -16.94 32.33 -2.56
N LEU A 127 -16.03 32.07 -1.62
CA LEU A 127 -15.08 30.96 -1.70
C LEU A 127 -15.77 29.59 -1.61
N GLU A 128 -16.75 29.44 -0.71
CA GLU A 128 -17.59 28.24 -0.63
C GLU A 128 -18.40 28.04 -1.93
N THR A 129 -18.92 29.13 -2.51
CA THR A 129 -19.62 29.10 -3.80
C THR A 129 -18.71 28.64 -4.93
N SER A 130 -17.46 29.11 -4.97
CA SER A 130 -16.45 28.65 -5.93
C SER A 130 -16.18 27.15 -5.78
N LEU A 131 -15.91 26.68 -4.55
CA LEU A 131 -15.61 25.28 -4.25
C LEU A 131 -16.78 24.34 -4.53
N ALA A 132 -18.03 24.82 -4.41
CA ALA A 132 -19.22 24.05 -4.78
C ALA A 132 -19.34 23.78 -6.30
N THR A 133 -18.61 24.55 -7.13
CA THR A 133 -18.62 24.37 -8.59
C THR A 133 -17.40 23.64 -9.11
N VAL A 134 -16.20 23.97 -8.62
CA VAL A 134 -14.95 23.35 -9.04
C VAL A 134 -13.90 23.44 -7.93
N ASP A 135 -13.16 22.35 -7.73
CA ASP A 135 -12.07 22.30 -6.77
C ASP A 135 -10.98 23.33 -7.13
N SER A 136 -10.41 24.00 -6.12
CA SER A 136 -9.33 24.99 -6.30
C SER A 136 -8.51 25.13 -5.02
N ALA A 137 -7.22 24.77 -5.07
CA ALA A 137 -6.31 24.88 -3.94
C ALA A 137 -6.26 26.31 -3.37
N ARG A 138 -6.18 27.31 -4.25
CA ARG A 138 -6.18 28.73 -3.85
C ARG A 138 -7.48 29.14 -3.15
N ALA A 139 -8.62 28.55 -3.51
CA ALA A 139 -9.89 28.88 -2.85
C ALA A 139 -9.92 28.29 -1.43
N LYS A 140 -9.46 27.04 -1.26
CA LYS A 140 -9.33 26.38 0.06
C LYS A 140 -8.40 27.15 1.00
N PHE A 141 -7.25 27.61 0.49
CA PHE A 141 -6.30 28.39 1.26
C PHE A 141 -6.92 29.68 1.81
N TYR A 142 -7.56 30.49 0.96
CA TYR A 142 -8.21 31.72 1.41
C TYR A 142 -9.44 31.46 2.28
N LEU A 143 -10.12 30.31 2.11
CA LEU A 143 -11.22 29.91 2.98
C LEU A 143 -10.72 29.60 4.40
N ASN A 144 -9.59 28.89 4.53
CA ASN A 144 -8.92 28.70 5.82
C ASN A 144 -8.57 30.04 6.47
N LYS A 145 -7.98 30.98 5.71
CA LYS A 145 -7.67 32.33 6.21
C LYS A 145 -8.91 33.10 6.68
N CYS A 146 -10.01 33.05 5.92
CA CYS A 146 -11.27 33.68 6.33
C CYS A 146 -11.79 33.08 7.64
N ASN A 147 -11.84 31.74 7.73
CA ASN A 147 -12.28 31.05 8.93
C ASN A 147 -11.37 31.38 10.13
N GLU A 148 -10.05 31.38 9.94
CA GLU A 148 -9.08 31.75 10.98
C GLU A 148 -9.34 33.18 11.51
N GLU A 149 -9.48 34.18 10.65
CA GLU A 149 -9.73 35.56 11.05
C GLU A 149 -11.10 35.75 11.74
N ILE A 150 -12.14 35.05 11.26
CA ILE A 150 -13.46 35.03 11.91
C ILE A 150 -13.35 34.43 13.32
N LEU A 151 -12.64 33.31 13.48
CA LEU A 151 -12.47 32.65 14.78
C LEU A 151 -11.63 33.48 15.75
N LYS A 152 -10.54 34.10 15.28
CA LYS A 152 -9.74 35.03 16.11
C LYS A 152 -10.58 36.22 16.60
N THR A 153 -11.42 36.77 15.72
CA THR A 153 -12.27 37.93 16.04
C THR A 153 -13.39 37.58 17.01
N THR A 154 -14.07 36.45 16.78
CA THR A 154 -15.20 35.99 17.59
C THR A 154 -14.79 35.29 18.88
N LYS A 155 -13.55 34.78 18.96
CA LYS A 155 -13.04 33.92 20.04
C LYS A 155 -13.94 32.72 20.33
N ALA A 156 -14.57 32.20 19.27
CA ALA A 156 -15.61 31.19 19.39
C ALA A 156 -15.02 29.81 19.71
N ASP A 157 -13.89 29.47 19.07
CA ASP A 157 -13.12 28.27 19.33
C ASP A 157 -12.33 28.41 20.64
N GLN A 158 -12.42 27.41 21.52
CA GLN A 158 -11.74 27.39 22.83
C GLN A 158 -10.96 26.10 23.13
N GLN A 159 -11.09 25.05 22.32
CA GLN A 159 -10.53 23.74 22.63
C GLN A 159 -9.44 23.36 21.62
N PRO A 160 -8.41 22.61 22.03
CA PRO A 160 -7.51 21.99 21.07
C PRO A 160 -8.18 20.77 20.41
N PRO A 161 -7.68 20.31 19.25
CA PRO A 161 -8.20 19.12 18.59
C PRO A 161 -8.14 17.84 19.45
N ASN A 162 -9.08 16.93 19.25
CA ASN A 162 -9.10 15.61 19.88
C ASN A 162 -8.62 14.53 18.91
N ILE A 163 -7.49 13.89 19.21
CA ILE A 163 -6.91 12.82 18.39
C ILE A 163 -7.40 11.46 18.87
N ARG A 164 -7.87 10.61 17.96
CA ARG A 164 -8.30 9.23 18.24
C ARG A 164 -7.69 8.26 17.25
N VAL A 165 -7.07 7.19 17.74
CA VAL A 165 -6.62 6.05 16.92
C VAL A 165 -7.70 4.98 16.95
N THR A 166 -8.05 4.44 15.78
CA THR A 166 -9.12 3.42 15.63
C THR A 166 -8.62 2.09 15.08
N SER A 167 -7.44 2.09 14.45
CA SER A 167 -6.82 0.88 13.88
C SER A 167 -6.29 -0.10 14.92
N HIS A 168 -5.86 0.39 16.09
CA HIS A 168 -5.16 -0.38 17.13
C HIS A 168 -5.56 0.15 18.51
N THR A 169 -5.30 -0.62 19.56
CA THR A 169 -5.41 -0.14 20.95
C THR A 169 -4.07 0.28 21.53
N ASP A 170 -4.05 1.28 22.41
CA ASP A 170 -2.82 1.72 23.05
C ASP A 170 -2.19 0.60 23.88
N GLY A 171 -0.92 0.27 23.61
CA GLY A 171 -0.20 -0.86 24.21
C GLY A 171 -0.43 -2.21 23.52
N GLU A 172 -1.09 -2.26 22.36
CA GLU A 172 -1.29 -3.49 21.59
C GLU A 172 0.03 -4.13 21.17
N ILE A 173 0.06 -5.46 21.15
CA ILE A 173 1.19 -6.28 20.70
C ILE A 173 0.85 -6.80 19.31
N VAL A 174 1.72 -6.52 18.35
CA VAL A 174 1.55 -6.84 16.93
C VAL A 174 2.71 -7.70 16.43
N ASN A 175 2.47 -8.47 15.37
CA ASN A 175 3.49 -9.34 14.78
C ASN A 175 4.00 -8.90 13.39
N THR A 176 3.64 -7.70 12.95
CA THR A 176 4.07 -7.15 11.67
C THR A 176 4.94 -5.91 11.86
N PRO A 177 6.13 -5.85 11.22
CA PRO A 177 7.07 -4.73 11.39
C PRO A 177 6.60 -3.42 10.75
N VAL A 178 5.54 -3.46 9.93
CA VAL A 178 4.89 -2.28 9.36
C VAL A 178 3.42 -2.34 9.70
N VAL A 179 2.91 -1.33 10.40
CA VAL A 179 1.49 -1.21 10.76
C VAL A 179 0.84 -0.06 10.02
N SER A 180 -0.43 -0.23 9.63
CA SER A 180 -1.25 0.86 9.09
C SER A 180 -2.01 1.54 10.23
N LEU A 181 -1.49 2.65 10.73
CA LEU A 181 -2.09 3.42 11.81
C LEU A 181 -3.17 4.37 11.26
N SER A 182 -4.43 4.05 11.51
CA SER A 182 -5.59 4.87 11.14
C SER A 182 -6.32 5.43 12.37
N GLY A 183 -6.91 6.61 12.18
CA GLY A 183 -7.64 7.33 13.22
C GLY A 183 -8.40 8.55 12.69
N SER A 184 -8.93 9.36 13.60
CA SER A 184 -9.53 10.66 13.30
C SER A 184 -9.07 11.73 14.28
N VAL A 185 -9.12 12.97 13.81
CA VAL A 185 -8.91 14.17 14.61
C VAL A 185 -10.14 15.04 14.50
N ILE A 186 -10.75 15.36 15.64
CA ILE A 186 -12.01 16.09 15.71
C ILE A 186 -11.82 17.39 16.49
N ASP A 187 -12.39 18.47 15.99
CA ASP A 187 -12.38 19.80 16.62
C ASP A 187 -13.79 20.41 16.62
N ASP A 188 -14.09 21.32 17.54
CA ASP A 188 -15.39 22.01 17.57
C ASP A 188 -15.56 22.94 16.36
N TYR A 189 -14.45 23.45 15.81
CA TYR A 189 -14.41 24.28 14.60
C TYR A 189 -13.65 23.67 13.44
N PHE A 190 -12.32 23.59 13.50
CA PHE A 190 -11.51 23.19 12.34
C PHE A 190 -10.13 22.68 12.74
N VAL A 191 -9.86 21.43 12.39
CA VAL A 191 -8.52 20.85 12.36
C VAL A 191 -7.80 21.32 11.10
N ARG A 192 -6.63 21.95 11.26
CA ARG A 192 -5.80 22.44 10.15
C ARG A 192 -4.78 21.43 9.68
N ASP A 193 -4.13 20.75 10.64
CA ASP A 193 -2.98 19.91 10.34
C ASP A 193 -2.95 18.66 11.21
N VAL A 194 -2.42 17.58 10.66
CA VAL A 194 -2.14 16.32 11.37
C VAL A 194 -0.77 15.82 10.92
N ALA A 195 0.06 15.43 11.86
CA ALA A 195 1.35 14.80 11.61
C ALA A 195 1.48 13.50 12.42
N VAL A 196 1.85 12.41 11.75
CA VAL A 196 2.10 11.10 12.36
C VAL A 196 3.58 10.81 12.24
N GLN A 197 4.27 10.56 13.36
CA GLN A 197 5.73 10.39 13.40
C GLN A 197 6.51 11.51 12.70
N GLY A 198 6.01 12.76 12.81
CA GLY A 198 6.61 13.93 12.16
C GLY A 198 6.31 14.05 10.66
N LYS A 199 5.67 13.06 10.03
CA LYS A 199 5.18 13.14 8.65
C LYS A 199 3.85 13.88 8.61
N ARG A 200 3.89 15.10 8.08
CA ARG A 200 2.73 15.98 7.88
C ARG A 200 1.79 15.41 6.81
N GLN A 201 0.52 15.25 7.15
CA GLN A 201 -0.52 14.83 6.21
C GLN A 201 -0.83 15.97 5.22
N PHE A 202 -1.22 15.62 4.00
CA PHE A 202 -1.60 16.64 3.00
C PHE A 202 -3.07 17.05 3.18
N ILE A 203 -3.28 18.19 3.83
CA ILE A 203 -4.59 18.78 4.13
C ILE A 203 -4.63 20.21 3.57
N GLU A 204 -5.47 20.46 2.56
CA GLU A 204 -5.60 21.79 1.96
C GLU A 204 -6.68 22.64 2.62
N LEU A 205 -7.80 22.02 2.99
CA LEU A 205 -8.94 22.66 3.62
C LEU A 205 -9.08 22.09 5.02
N ALA A 206 -9.15 22.96 6.01
CA ALA A 206 -9.37 22.55 7.38
C ALA A 206 -10.81 22.04 7.55
N GLU A 207 -10.97 20.95 8.28
CA GLU A 207 -12.27 20.30 8.49
C GLU A 207 -12.50 19.98 9.97
N LYS A 208 -13.76 19.76 10.35
CA LYS A 208 -14.15 19.40 11.73
C LYS A 208 -13.72 18.00 12.13
N ASP A 209 -13.70 17.07 11.18
CA ASP A 209 -13.40 15.65 11.39
C ASP A 209 -12.47 15.19 10.27
N LEU A 210 -11.17 15.17 10.56
CA LEU A 210 -10.15 14.72 9.63
C LEU A 210 -9.74 13.28 9.94
N LYS A 211 -9.86 12.43 8.94
CA LYS A 211 -9.36 11.04 9.00
C LYS A 211 -7.91 11.01 8.55
N PHE A 212 -7.09 10.21 9.22
CA PHE A 212 -5.71 9.95 8.81
C PHE A 212 -5.46 8.45 8.72
N THR A 213 -4.50 8.07 7.88
CA THR A 213 -3.95 6.72 7.79
C THR A 213 -2.50 6.84 7.36
N GLU A 214 -1.60 6.25 8.14
CA GLU A 214 -0.17 6.30 7.88
C GLU A 214 0.45 4.92 8.11
N LYS A 215 1.37 4.52 7.22
CA LYS A 215 2.18 3.32 7.45
C LYS A 215 3.35 3.67 8.34
N VAL A 216 3.53 2.91 9.42
CA VAL A 216 4.56 3.16 10.42
C VAL A 216 5.42 1.92 10.56
N ASP A 217 6.73 2.10 10.37
CA ASP A 217 7.73 1.07 10.65
C ASP A 217 7.95 0.95 12.16
N LEU A 218 8.01 -0.28 12.66
CA LEU A 218 8.23 -0.60 14.07
C LEU A 218 9.58 -1.28 14.26
N GLY A 219 10.29 -0.91 15.32
CA GLY A 219 11.42 -1.69 15.84
C GLY A 219 10.93 -2.84 16.73
N ILE A 220 11.73 -3.89 16.91
CA ILE A 220 11.41 -4.98 17.85
C ILE A 220 11.23 -4.41 19.26
N GLY A 221 10.19 -4.86 19.98
CA GLY A 221 9.86 -4.38 21.33
C GLY A 221 8.94 -3.15 21.34
N GLU A 222 8.98 -2.37 22.42
CA GLU A 222 8.09 -1.21 22.61
C GLU A 222 8.45 -0.05 21.67
N ASN A 223 7.45 0.44 20.94
CA ASN A 223 7.51 1.62 20.09
C ASN A 223 6.55 2.68 20.63
N THR A 224 7.00 3.94 20.71
CA THR A 224 6.15 5.08 21.03
C THR A 224 5.93 5.92 19.78
N LEU A 225 4.69 5.94 19.29
CA LEU A 225 4.25 6.68 18.12
C LEU A 225 3.72 8.05 18.51
N ASN A 226 4.27 9.11 17.91
CA ASN A 226 3.84 10.47 18.19
C ASN A 226 2.88 10.99 17.11
N ILE A 227 1.69 11.41 17.51
CA ILE A 227 0.71 12.06 16.62
C ILE A 227 0.49 13.48 17.14
N VAL A 228 0.66 14.47 16.27
CA VAL A 228 0.49 15.89 16.59
C VAL A 228 -0.56 16.46 15.66
N SER A 229 -1.43 17.31 16.17
CA SER A 229 -2.40 18.04 15.36
C SER A 229 -2.54 19.47 15.82
N THR A 230 -2.88 20.36 14.90
CA THR A 230 -3.16 21.77 15.20
C THR A 230 -4.47 22.24 14.61
N ASP A 231 -5.21 23.07 15.35
CA ASP A 231 -6.40 23.77 14.85
C ASP A 231 -6.03 24.95 13.93
N LEU A 232 -7.04 25.63 13.36
CA LEU A 232 -6.86 26.82 12.53
C LEU A 232 -6.26 28.02 13.27
N ILE A 233 -6.49 28.16 14.59
CA ILE A 233 -6.01 29.30 15.37
C ILE A 233 -4.72 29.02 16.17
N GLY A 234 -4.09 27.87 15.94
CA GLY A 234 -2.75 27.52 16.41
C GLY A 234 -2.68 26.71 17.69
N ARG A 235 -3.78 26.19 18.26
CA ARG A 235 -3.69 25.27 19.40
C ARG A 235 -3.24 23.90 18.93
N ILE A 236 -2.51 23.22 19.81
CA ILE A 236 -1.82 21.98 19.50
C ILE A 236 -2.35 20.87 20.41
N ALA A 237 -2.62 19.71 19.82
CA ALA A 237 -2.86 18.46 20.51
C ALA A 237 -1.75 17.45 20.19
N GLN A 238 -1.37 16.63 21.17
CA GLN A 238 -0.36 15.61 21.01
C GLN A 238 -0.81 14.31 21.69
N LEU A 239 -0.68 13.19 20.97
CA LEU A 239 -0.95 11.84 21.46
C LEU A 239 0.31 10.99 21.31
N LYS A 240 0.75 10.37 22.41
CA LYS A 240 1.77 9.32 22.40
C LYS A 240 1.06 7.97 22.47
N PHE A 241 1.16 7.19 21.41
CA PHE A 241 0.47 5.92 21.23
C PHE A 241 1.50 4.78 21.20
N LYS A 242 1.34 3.76 22.03
CA LYS A 242 2.30 2.67 22.17
C LYS A 242 1.87 1.44 21.37
N LEU A 243 2.84 0.82 20.71
CA LEU A 243 2.70 -0.52 20.12
C LEU A 243 3.94 -1.34 20.45
N THR A 244 3.78 -2.64 20.64
CA THR A 244 4.91 -3.55 20.86
C THR A 244 5.01 -4.52 19.70
N LEU A 245 6.16 -4.56 19.03
CA LEU A 245 6.40 -5.54 17.97
C LEU A 245 6.99 -6.81 18.57
N ASP A 246 6.27 -7.90 18.43
CA ASP A 246 6.73 -9.25 18.74
C ASP A 246 6.55 -10.19 17.54
N MET A 247 7.68 -10.65 17.01
CA MET A 247 7.73 -11.54 15.86
C MET A 247 8.20 -12.95 16.23
N ARG A 248 8.36 -13.25 17.52
CA ARG A 248 8.83 -14.55 17.99
C ARG A 248 7.63 -15.47 18.21
N PRO A 249 7.56 -16.62 17.51
CA PRO A 249 6.52 -17.60 17.80
C PRO A 249 6.70 -18.25 19.18
N PRO A 250 5.62 -18.72 19.81
CA PRO A 250 5.67 -19.40 21.10
C PRO A 250 6.39 -20.76 20.99
N LEU A 251 7.06 -21.21 22.05
CA LEU A 251 7.74 -22.51 22.11
C LEU A 251 6.88 -23.56 22.81
N ILE A 252 6.97 -24.82 22.35
CA ILE A 252 6.26 -25.97 22.94
C ILE A 252 7.26 -27.03 23.38
N TYR A 253 7.22 -27.36 24.67
CA TYR A 253 8.00 -28.41 25.31
C TYR A 253 7.09 -29.58 25.64
N LEU A 254 7.45 -30.79 25.20
CA LEU A 254 6.80 -32.01 25.70
C LEU A 254 7.65 -32.60 26.82
N ASP A 255 7.10 -32.59 28.02
CA ASP A 255 7.76 -33.09 29.22
C ASP A 255 7.64 -34.62 29.34
N ASP A 256 6.44 -35.15 29.03
CA ASP A 256 6.17 -36.59 29.06
C ASP A 256 5.02 -36.97 28.10
N VAL A 257 5.13 -38.15 27.48
CA VAL A 257 4.09 -38.71 26.61
C VAL A 257 3.94 -40.20 26.86
N GLN A 258 2.84 -40.59 27.50
CA GLN A 258 2.56 -41.99 27.84
C GLN A 258 1.38 -42.52 27.05
N VAL A 259 1.59 -43.61 26.30
CA VAL A 259 0.51 -44.30 25.59
C VAL A 259 -0.04 -45.41 26.48
N ARG A 260 -1.35 -45.44 26.67
CA ARG A 260 -2.07 -46.49 27.40
C ARG A 260 -3.27 -46.98 26.60
N ARG A 261 -3.77 -48.16 26.97
CA ARG A 261 -5.02 -48.69 26.41
C ARG A 261 -6.16 -48.47 27.41
N LYS A 262 -7.23 -47.78 26.98
CA LYS A 262 -8.42 -47.45 27.79
C LYS A 262 -9.66 -47.70 26.94
N ASP A 263 -10.61 -48.48 27.47
CA ASP A 263 -11.86 -48.85 26.77
C ASP A 263 -11.66 -49.39 25.34
N GLY A 264 -10.62 -50.20 25.14
CA GLY A 264 -10.28 -50.81 23.85
C GLY A 264 -9.54 -49.91 22.86
N LYS A 265 -9.46 -48.59 23.12
CA LYS A 265 -8.76 -47.59 22.30
C LYS A 265 -7.37 -47.27 22.85
N ASN A 266 -6.47 -46.82 21.98
CA ASN A 266 -5.17 -46.28 22.39
C ASN A 266 -5.35 -44.80 22.74
N VAL A 267 -4.83 -44.41 23.89
CA VAL A 267 -4.95 -43.07 24.43
C VAL A 267 -3.57 -42.60 24.85
N ALA A 268 -3.19 -41.40 24.44
CA ALA A 268 -1.96 -40.75 24.88
C ALA A 268 -2.27 -39.76 25.99
N PHE A 269 -1.49 -39.84 27.06
CA PHE A 269 -1.44 -38.84 28.12
C PHE A 269 -0.22 -37.96 27.86
N VAL A 270 -0.48 -36.70 27.52
CA VAL A 270 0.55 -35.74 27.12
C VAL A 270 0.68 -34.68 28.21
N LYS A 271 1.90 -34.50 28.70
CA LYS A 271 2.26 -33.41 29.60
C LYS A 271 3.30 -32.53 28.94
N GLY A 272 3.11 -31.23 29.03
CA GLY A 272 4.02 -30.27 28.43
C GLY A 272 3.86 -28.86 28.96
N THR A 273 4.72 -28.01 28.44
CA THR A 273 4.80 -26.60 28.79
C THR A 273 4.88 -25.78 27.52
N VAL A 274 4.16 -24.66 27.47
CA VAL A 274 4.23 -23.66 26.41
C VAL A 274 4.82 -22.39 26.98
N ALA A 275 5.70 -21.71 26.27
CA ALA A 275 6.30 -20.45 26.71
C ALA A 275 6.31 -19.39 25.61
N ASP A 276 6.10 -18.13 26.01
CA ASP A 276 6.11 -16.95 25.15
C ASP A 276 6.54 -15.69 25.94
N ASP A 277 7.21 -14.75 25.27
CA ASP A 277 7.72 -13.52 25.90
C ASP A 277 6.60 -12.55 26.33
N TYR A 278 5.44 -12.59 25.67
CA TYR A 278 4.31 -11.66 25.86
C TYR A 278 2.99 -12.34 26.24
N GLY A 279 2.92 -13.66 26.16
CA GLY A 279 1.84 -14.47 26.69
C GLY A 279 1.15 -15.30 25.62
N ILE A 280 0.42 -16.31 26.09
CA ILE A 280 -0.21 -17.31 25.23
C ILE A 280 -1.69 -16.96 25.04
N ARG A 281 -2.17 -16.95 23.79
CA ARG A 281 -3.56 -16.65 23.44
C ARG A 281 -4.40 -17.90 23.30
N SER A 282 -3.86 -18.93 22.64
CA SER A 282 -4.56 -20.20 22.42
C SER A 282 -3.58 -21.36 22.34
N LEU A 283 -3.97 -22.51 22.88
CA LEU A 283 -3.28 -23.80 22.78
C LEU A 283 -4.31 -24.87 22.41
N SER A 284 -4.02 -25.68 21.41
CA SER A 284 -4.82 -26.84 21.04
C SER A 284 -3.98 -28.08 20.76
N ILE A 285 -4.56 -29.24 21.07
CA ILE A 285 -4.01 -30.57 20.79
C ILE A 285 -5.07 -31.39 20.06
N ASN A 286 -4.74 -31.93 18.88
CA ASN A 286 -5.69 -32.62 17.99
C ASN A 286 -7.00 -31.82 17.79
N ASP A 287 -6.85 -30.52 17.53
CA ASP A 287 -7.95 -29.54 17.36
C ASP A 287 -8.83 -29.31 18.61
N VAL A 288 -8.49 -29.91 19.76
CA VAL A 288 -9.15 -29.66 21.05
C VAL A 288 -8.43 -28.53 21.76
N THR A 289 -9.14 -27.43 22.07
CA THR A 289 -8.59 -26.27 22.78
C THR A 289 -8.40 -26.57 24.27
N ILE A 290 -7.21 -26.24 24.79
CA ILE A 290 -6.85 -26.39 26.20
C ILE A 290 -7.02 -25.05 26.91
N GLN A 291 -7.76 -25.05 28.02
CA GLN A 291 -7.92 -23.88 28.87
C GLN A 291 -6.63 -23.61 29.64
N HIS A 292 -6.17 -22.37 29.60
CA HIS A 292 -4.99 -21.88 30.29
C HIS A 292 -5.17 -20.38 30.59
N ASP A 293 -4.43 -19.87 31.57
CA ASP A 293 -4.32 -18.44 31.80
C ASP A 293 -3.41 -17.81 30.73
N ARG A 294 -3.62 -16.53 30.40
CA ARG A 294 -2.84 -15.80 29.38
C ARG A 294 -1.46 -15.36 29.88
N ASP A 295 -0.80 -16.24 30.62
CA ASP A 295 0.53 -16.00 31.15
C ASP A 295 1.59 -16.29 30.08
N LYS A 296 2.83 -15.91 30.41
CA LYS A 296 4.03 -16.18 29.60
C LYS A 296 4.40 -17.66 29.53
N GLU A 297 3.89 -18.46 30.47
CA GLU A 297 4.14 -19.89 30.53
C GLU A 297 2.84 -20.61 30.89
N ALA A 298 2.46 -21.63 30.11
CA ALA A 298 1.27 -22.44 30.37
C ALA A 298 1.66 -23.91 30.43
N HIS A 299 1.31 -24.56 31.53
CA HIS A 299 1.48 -25.99 31.70
C HIS A 299 0.18 -26.70 31.29
N PHE A 300 0.30 -27.82 30.58
CA PHE A 300 -0.86 -28.60 30.16
C PHE A 300 -0.67 -30.09 30.42
N GLU A 301 -1.79 -30.75 30.68
CA GLU A 301 -1.87 -32.18 30.86
C GLU A 301 -3.19 -32.65 30.22
N GLN A 302 -3.10 -33.42 29.14
CA GLN A 302 -4.27 -33.76 28.34
C GLN A 302 -4.28 -35.23 27.92
N GLU A 303 -5.45 -35.85 28.07
CA GLU A 303 -5.75 -37.18 27.55
C GLU A 303 -6.28 -37.05 26.11
N VAL A 304 -5.63 -37.72 25.15
CA VAL A 304 -5.94 -37.64 23.72
C VAL A 304 -6.16 -39.03 23.14
N VAL A 305 -7.30 -39.25 22.50
CA VAL A 305 -7.58 -40.51 21.80
C VAL A 305 -6.79 -40.55 20.50
N LEU A 306 -5.99 -41.60 20.29
CA LEU A 306 -5.17 -41.75 19.09
C LEU A 306 -6.00 -42.34 17.95
N ALA A 307 -6.10 -41.59 16.84
CA ALA A 307 -6.72 -42.05 15.59
C ALA A 307 -5.80 -43.01 14.80
N GLU A 308 -6.30 -43.57 13.68
CA GLU A 308 -5.47 -44.39 12.77
C GLU A 308 -4.21 -43.61 12.37
N GLY A 309 -3.03 -44.19 12.64
CA GLY A 309 -1.74 -43.55 12.42
C GLY A 309 -1.02 -43.06 13.68
N SER A 310 -1.65 -43.02 14.87
CA SER A 310 -0.96 -42.72 16.16
C SER A 310 -0.21 -41.38 16.19
N LYS A 311 -0.84 -40.32 15.68
CA LYS A 311 -0.28 -38.96 15.67
C LYS A 311 -0.97 -38.05 16.68
N ILE A 312 -0.22 -37.05 17.15
CA ILE A 312 -0.72 -35.94 17.95
C ILE A 312 -0.30 -34.64 17.29
N SER A 313 -1.24 -33.76 16.93
CA SER A 313 -0.96 -32.42 16.43
C SER A 313 -1.07 -31.39 17.56
N PHE A 314 -0.24 -30.36 17.49
CA PHE A 314 -0.19 -29.24 18.41
C PHE A 314 -0.30 -27.95 17.62
N LYS A 315 -1.02 -26.96 18.17
CA LYS A 315 -1.07 -25.60 17.63
C LYS A 315 -1.19 -24.61 18.78
N VAL A 316 -0.28 -23.66 18.81
CA VAL A 316 -0.23 -22.57 19.80
C VAL A 316 -0.16 -21.24 19.07
N THR A 317 -0.90 -20.27 19.57
CA THR A 317 -0.83 -18.88 19.11
C THR A 317 -0.59 -17.97 20.30
N ASP A 318 0.34 -17.03 20.18
CA ASP A 318 0.65 -16.03 21.21
C ASP A 318 -0.31 -14.82 21.18
N VAL A 319 -0.07 -13.85 22.05
CA VAL A 319 -0.84 -12.59 22.10
C VAL A 319 -0.61 -11.72 20.86
N ALA A 320 0.54 -11.78 20.19
CA ALA A 320 0.84 -11.02 18.97
C ALA A 320 0.19 -11.63 17.71
N GLY A 321 -0.26 -12.89 17.78
CA GLY A 321 -0.77 -13.67 16.67
C GLY A 321 0.27 -14.57 15.97
N ASN A 322 1.49 -14.70 16.48
CA ASN A 322 2.44 -15.69 15.95
C ASN A 322 1.98 -17.10 16.31
N GLU A 323 2.27 -18.06 15.43
CA GLU A 323 1.78 -19.43 15.55
C GLU A 323 2.92 -20.44 15.53
N THR A 324 2.86 -21.44 16.41
CA THR A 324 3.69 -22.63 16.38
C THR A 324 2.81 -23.85 16.26
N SER A 325 3.07 -24.70 15.26
CA SER A 325 2.39 -25.97 15.07
C SER A 325 3.37 -27.12 14.83
N GLY A 326 2.98 -28.33 15.24
CA GLY A 326 3.81 -29.52 15.15
C GLY A 326 3.00 -30.82 15.22
N GLU A 327 3.58 -31.93 14.77
CA GLU A 327 3.00 -33.27 14.87
C GLU A 327 3.97 -34.24 15.54
N GLN A 328 3.55 -34.92 16.60
CA GLN A 328 4.28 -36.04 17.20
C GLN A 328 3.75 -37.37 16.67
N GLN A 329 4.63 -38.15 16.04
CA GLN A 329 4.35 -39.53 15.66
C GLN A 329 4.68 -40.49 16.81
N LEU A 330 3.69 -41.24 17.30
CA LEU A 330 3.87 -42.20 18.40
C LEU A 330 3.99 -43.64 17.90
N THR A 331 4.95 -44.38 18.47
CA THR A 331 5.12 -45.82 18.21
C THR A 331 4.41 -46.65 19.27
N VAL A 332 3.11 -46.86 19.08
CA VAL A 332 2.20 -47.53 20.04
C VAL A 332 2.71 -48.91 20.51
N LYS A 333 3.39 -49.68 19.63
CA LYS A 333 3.90 -51.02 19.97
C LYS A 333 5.10 -50.99 20.93
N ALA A 334 5.92 -49.94 20.90
CA ALA A 334 7.08 -49.80 21.79
C ALA A 334 6.67 -49.17 23.15
N SER A 335 5.74 -48.21 23.14
CA SER A 335 5.30 -47.47 24.33
C SER A 335 4.40 -48.25 25.30
N LEU A 336 3.90 -49.44 24.92
CA LEU A 336 3.02 -50.28 25.73
C LEU A 336 3.75 -51.50 26.38
N TRP A 337 5.08 -51.59 26.27
CA TRP A 337 5.84 -52.70 26.84
C TRP A 337 6.06 -52.53 28.36
N PRO A 338 5.90 -53.58 29.20
CA PRO A 338 6.11 -53.47 30.65
C PRO A 338 7.59 -53.27 31.01
N GLU A 339 7.89 -52.34 31.92
CA GLU A 339 9.28 -52.02 32.34
C GLU A 339 9.98 -53.14 33.15
N ASP A 340 9.23 -54.10 33.71
CA ASP A 340 9.71 -54.97 34.80
C ASP A 340 10.25 -56.37 34.41
N LYS A 341 10.84 -56.58 33.23
CA LYS A 341 11.50 -57.88 32.92
C LYS A 341 12.85 -57.74 32.22
N TRP A 342 13.92 -57.97 32.97
CA TRP A 342 15.30 -58.03 32.50
C TRP A 342 15.90 -59.43 32.72
N ALA A 343 16.32 -60.14 31.65
CA ALA A 343 17.47 -61.07 31.62
C ALA A 343 17.66 -61.84 30.29
N GLU A 344 18.93 -61.89 29.85
CA GLU A 344 19.64 -62.74 28.86
C GLU A 344 19.40 -62.63 27.33
N ILE A 345 20.50 -62.48 26.58
CA ILE A 345 20.56 -62.51 25.11
C ILE A 345 21.39 -63.72 24.66
N LYS A 346 20.91 -64.48 23.66
CA LYS A 346 21.69 -65.51 22.95
C LYS A 346 21.69 -65.26 21.45
N PHE A 347 22.89 -65.21 20.86
CA PHE A 347 23.12 -65.09 19.42
C PHE A 347 23.45 -66.45 18.80
N THR A 348 23.05 -66.67 17.55
CA THR A 348 23.66 -67.71 16.69
C THR A 348 23.97 -67.14 15.29
N ARG A 349 24.83 -67.83 14.54
CA ARG A 349 25.26 -67.42 13.19
C ARG A 349 24.65 -68.34 12.14
N ASN A 350 24.13 -67.75 11.07
CA ASN A 350 23.62 -68.49 9.91
C ASN A 350 24.79 -68.90 9.00
N THR A 351 24.91 -70.20 8.72
CA THR A 351 26.10 -70.83 8.12
C THR A 351 26.43 -70.49 6.65
N PRO A 352 25.54 -69.91 5.82
CA PRO A 352 25.94 -69.52 4.45
C PRO A 352 26.48 -68.09 4.30
N THR A 353 26.11 -67.13 5.17
CA THR A 353 26.41 -65.69 4.97
C THR A 353 27.23 -65.04 6.08
N ASN A 354 27.53 -65.79 7.15
CA ASN A 354 28.25 -65.33 8.34
C ASN A 354 27.65 -64.08 9.01
N LYS A 355 26.40 -63.73 8.69
CA LYS A 355 25.65 -62.65 9.33
C LYS A 355 25.05 -63.14 10.66
N PRO A 356 25.16 -62.36 11.75
CA PRO A 356 24.49 -62.72 13.00
C PRO A 356 22.98 -62.70 12.80
N VAL A 357 22.28 -63.74 13.27
CA VAL A 357 20.82 -63.78 13.28
C VAL A 357 20.36 -63.85 14.74
N LEU A 358 19.52 -62.89 15.11
CA LEU A 358 18.92 -62.79 16.43
C LEU A 358 17.81 -63.85 16.55
N LEU A 359 18.01 -64.88 17.37
CA LEU A 359 17.03 -65.96 17.57
C LEU A 359 16.00 -65.64 18.66
N ALA A 360 16.35 -64.75 19.58
CA ALA A 360 15.43 -64.08 20.50
C ALA A 360 16.12 -62.85 21.10
N ALA A 361 15.41 -61.73 21.18
CA ALA A 361 15.75 -60.64 22.08
C ALA A 361 14.56 -60.34 22.98
N THR A 362 14.79 -60.42 24.28
CA THR A 362 14.01 -59.68 25.26
C THR A 362 14.98 -58.75 25.96
N GLY A 363 14.68 -57.45 26.01
CA GLY A 363 15.48 -56.46 26.74
C GLY A 363 16.44 -55.62 25.88
N LEU A 364 15.96 -55.01 24.79
CA LEU A 364 16.61 -53.82 24.23
C LEU A 364 15.98 -52.59 24.92
N ASN A 365 16.79 -51.65 25.42
CA ASN A 365 16.26 -50.34 25.85
C ASN A 365 15.71 -49.60 24.63
N GLY A 366 14.72 -48.72 24.80
CA GLY A 366 14.05 -47.98 23.72
C GLY A 366 15.02 -47.33 22.73
N SER A 367 16.13 -46.78 23.24
CA SER A 367 17.24 -46.25 22.44
C SER A 367 17.84 -47.31 21.49
N LEU A 368 18.26 -48.48 21.98
CA LEU A 368 18.83 -49.57 21.16
C LEU A 368 17.83 -50.20 20.18
N ILE A 369 16.54 -50.21 20.51
CA ILE A 369 15.47 -50.64 19.59
C ILE A 369 15.35 -49.66 18.43
N ASN A 370 15.36 -48.35 18.73
CA ASN A 370 15.31 -47.30 17.72
C ASN A 370 16.56 -47.33 16.83
N THR A 371 17.76 -47.54 17.39
CA THR A 371 19.00 -47.71 16.60
C THR A 371 18.95 -48.98 15.73
N PHE A 372 18.40 -50.09 16.25
CA PHE A 372 18.25 -51.33 15.49
C PHE A 372 17.28 -51.18 14.31
N PHE A 373 16.13 -50.54 14.49
CA PHE A 373 15.19 -50.25 13.40
C PHE A 373 15.75 -49.22 12.40
N ALA A 374 16.52 -48.23 12.86
CA ALA A 374 17.24 -47.29 11.98
C ALA A 374 18.35 -47.98 11.16
N SER A 375 19.00 -49.01 11.70
CA SER A 375 20.04 -49.77 10.99
C SER A 375 19.48 -50.72 9.90
N LEU A 376 18.21 -51.11 10.00
CA LEU A 376 17.53 -51.95 9.00
C LEU A 376 17.06 -51.16 7.77
N THR A 377 16.96 -49.82 7.87
CA THR A 377 16.55 -48.93 6.78
C THR A 377 17.73 -48.29 6.05
N ALA A 378 18.95 -48.35 6.60
CA ALA A 378 20.17 -47.82 5.98
C ALA A 378 21.00 -48.93 5.31
N GLY A 379 21.27 -48.78 4.01
CA GLY A 379 22.21 -49.63 3.28
C GLY A 379 23.66 -49.43 3.74
N VAL A 380 24.30 -50.54 4.14
CA VAL A 380 25.71 -50.84 4.46
C VAL A 380 26.82 -49.84 4.05
N ALA A 381 27.77 -49.57 4.98
CA ALA A 381 29.24 -49.62 4.73
C ALA A 381 30.11 -49.74 6.01
N ASP A 382 31.02 -50.72 5.98
CA ASP A 382 32.27 -51.06 6.72
C ASP A 382 32.63 -50.50 8.11
N THR A 383 32.94 -51.30 9.15
CA THR A 383 33.97 -52.37 9.43
C THR A 383 35.38 -51.90 9.85
N ASN A 384 35.71 -52.14 11.14
CA ASN A 384 36.95 -52.69 11.73
C ASN A 384 37.53 -51.93 12.94
N ASN A 385 37.40 -52.48 14.16
CA ASN A 385 38.51 -53.19 14.84
C ASN A 385 38.14 -53.60 16.29
N ASN A 386 38.45 -54.85 16.62
CA ASN A 386 38.44 -55.40 17.98
C ASN A 386 39.73 -55.03 18.72
N SER A 387 39.65 -54.68 20.01
CA SER A 387 40.39 -55.39 21.07
C SER A 387 40.01 -54.92 22.48
N GLY A 388 39.70 -55.90 23.35
CA GLY A 388 40.17 -55.93 24.74
C GLY A 388 39.40 -55.13 25.80
N GLU A 389 38.55 -55.83 26.54
CA GLU A 389 37.90 -55.38 27.78
C GLU A 389 38.85 -54.76 28.82
N LYS A 390 38.36 -53.72 29.51
CA LYS A 390 38.38 -53.68 30.98
C LYS A 390 37.19 -52.89 31.50
N THR A 391 36.40 -53.58 32.31
CA THR A 391 35.21 -53.14 33.02
C THR A 391 35.49 -51.99 33.97
N ALA A 392 34.79 -50.87 33.78
CA ALA A 392 34.54 -49.86 34.79
C ALA A 392 33.06 -49.44 34.68
N GLN A 393 32.31 -49.64 35.76
CA GLN A 393 30.97 -49.09 35.91
C GLN A 393 31.03 -47.56 35.77
N ARG A 394 30.65 -47.04 34.61
CA ARG A 394 30.24 -45.64 34.44
C ARG A 394 28.72 -45.60 34.43
N LYS A 395 28.12 -44.68 35.20
CA LYS A 395 26.77 -44.20 34.93
C LYS A 395 26.72 -43.87 33.44
N GLY A 396 25.80 -44.47 32.70
CA GLY A 396 25.75 -44.36 31.25
C GLY A 396 25.68 -42.89 30.84
N GLU A 397 26.77 -42.40 30.25
CA GLU A 397 26.77 -41.19 29.44
C GLU A 397 26.12 -41.59 28.10
N ASP A 398 25.06 -40.87 27.73
CA ASP A 398 24.47 -40.91 26.41
C ASP A 398 25.51 -40.48 25.37
N ILE A 399 25.63 -41.30 24.34
CA ILE A 399 26.55 -41.12 23.23
C ILE A 399 25.78 -40.88 21.91
N SER A 400 24.45 -40.82 21.98
CA SER A 400 23.59 -40.52 20.83
C SER A 400 23.66 -39.04 20.54
N ALA A 401 23.78 -38.67 19.27
CA ALA A 401 23.57 -37.29 18.86
C ALA A 401 22.06 -36.99 18.77
N PRO A 402 21.63 -35.74 19.02
CA PRO A 402 20.24 -35.35 18.95
C PRO A 402 19.64 -35.55 17.55
N ILE A 403 18.34 -35.85 17.47
CA ILE A 403 17.63 -35.98 16.21
C ILE A 403 16.92 -34.66 15.89
N ILE A 404 17.25 -34.07 14.75
CA ILE A 404 16.61 -32.85 14.25
C ILE A 404 15.76 -33.19 13.04
N ARG A 405 14.54 -32.66 12.98
CA ARG A 405 13.66 -32.78 11.81
C ARG A 405 13.05 -31.43 11.48
N SER A 406 12.92 -31.17 10.19
CA SER A 406 12.13 -30.05 9.69
C SER A 406 11.28 -30.55 8.52
N GLY A 407 10.05 -30.04 8.42
CA GLY A 407 9.14 -30.35 7.32
C GLY A 407 9.53 -29.68 5.99
N ILE A 408 10.58 -28.87 6.00
CA ILE A 408 10.93 -27.98 4.89
C ILE A 408 11.90 -28.69 3.94
N LYS A 409 11.57 -28.61 2.65
CA LYS A 409 12.45 -29.01 1.55
C LYS A 409 12.89 -27.77 0.81
N SER A 410 13.99 -27.88 0.07
CA SER A 410 14.45 -26.80 -0.79
C SER A 410 13.33 -26.29 -1.69
N CYS A 411 13.11 -24.97 -1.71
CA CYS A 411 11.96 -24.36 -2.36
C CYS A 411 12.28 -22.96 -2.88
N ILE A 412 11.40 -22.45 -3.74
CA ILE A 412 11.39 -21.05 -4.17
C ILE A 412 10.31 -20.34 -3.38
N VAL A 413 10.64 -19.18 -2.81
CA VAL A 413 9.71 -18.34 -2.04
C VAL A 413 9.73 -16.91 -2.55
N TYR A 414 8.60 -16.22 -2.41
CA TYR A 414 8.44 -14.85 -2.91
C TYR A 414 8.34 -13.81 -1.80
N ASP A 415 7.97 -14.22 -0.59
CA ASP A 415 7.98 -13.35 0.58
C ASP A 415 9.42 -13.15 1.07
N LYS A 416 9.70 -11.97 1.60
CA LYS A 416 10.95 -11.64 2.28
C LYS A 416 11.04 -12.32 3.66
N ASN A 417 9.90 -12.63 4.23
CA ASN A 417 9.73 -13.23 5.54
C ASN A 417 9.42 -14.72 5.37
N PHE A 418 10.28 -15.59 5.90
CA PHE A 418 10.14 -17.04 5.78
C PHE A 418 10.00 -17.67 7.16
N PHE A 419 8.85 -18.31 7.38
CA PHE A 419 8.52 -19.03 8.61
C PHE A 419 8.64 -20.53 8.40
N PHE A 420 9.09 -21.21 9.44
CA PHE A 420 9.67 -22.51 9.27
C PHE A 420 9.70 -23.24 10.61
N SER A 421 9.06 -24.41 10.66
CA SER A 421 8.99 -25.23 11.86
C SER A 421 9.95 -26.40 11.83
N GLY A 422 10.38 -26.81 13.03
CA GLY A 422 11.22 -27.97 13.26
C GLY A 422 11.02 -28.55 14.65
N GLU A 423 11.54 -29.76 14.82
CA GLU A 423 11.59 -30.47 16.09
C GLU A 423 13.02 -30.96 16.35
N ALA A 424 13.44 -30.89 17.61
CA ALA A 424 14.67 -31.50 18.09
C ALA A 424 14.33 -32.44 19.25
N HIS A 425 14.88 -33.66 19.18
CA HIS A 425 14.62 -34.73 20.15
C HIS A 425 15.91 -35.37 20.61
N ASP A 426 16.06 -35.50 21.93
CA ASP A 426 17.06 -36.36 22.54
C ASP A 426 16.57 -36.89 23.89
N ASP A 427 16.89 -38.15 24.21
CA ASP A 427 16.45 -38.79 25.46
C ASP A 427 17.10 -38.14 26.70
N SER A 428 18.30 -37.57 26.55
CA SER A 428 19.02 -36.84 27.58
C SER A 428 18.66 -35.36 27.68
N GLY A 429 17.94 -34.85 26.67
CA GLY A 429 17.44 -33.48 26.60
C GLY A 429 18.30 -32.59 25.72
N ILE A 430 17.64 -31.78 24.90
CA ILE A 430 18.26 -30.73 24.10
C ILE A 430 18.63 -29.56 25.02
N GLU A 431 19.90 -29.17 25.06
CA GLU A 431 20.37 -28.02 25.85
C GLU A 431 20.44 -26.74 25.02
N LYS A 432 20.87 -26.84 23.75
CA LYS A 432 21.02 -25.68 22.85
C LYS A 432 20.52 -26.00 21.47
N LEU A 433 19.96 -24.99 20.80
CA LEU A 433 19.50 -25.06 19.42
C LEU A 433 19.99 -23.82 18.68
N PHE A 434 20.50 -24.01 17.46
CA PHE A 434 21.05 -22.96 16.63
C PHE A 434 20.40 -22.95 15.25
N ILE A 435 20.15 -21.77 14.71
CA ILE A 435 19.77 -21.55 13.32
C ILE A 435 20.73 -20.55 12.71
N ASN A 436 21.41 -20.94 11.62
CA ASN A 436 22.45 -20.11 10.97
C ASN A 436 23.49 -19.58 11.99
N GLU A 437 23.95 -20.47 12.87
CA GLU A 437 24.92 -20.17 13.95
C GLU A 437 24.39 -19.24 15.07
N GLU A 438 23.16 -18.73 14.97
CA GLU A 438 22.51 -17.94 16.01
C GLU A 438 21.78 -18.85 17.01
N ALA A 439 22.04 -18.67 18.31
CA ALA A 439 21.43 -19.46 19.35
C ALA A 439 19.97 -19.04 19.57
N ILE A 440 19.06 -20.01 19.56
CA ILE A 440 17.67 -19.82 19.98
C ILE A 440 17.62 -19.99 21.50
N ASP A 441 16.98 -19.05 22.19
CA ASP A 441 16.75 -19.15 23.62
C ASP A 441 15.70 -20.25 23.87
N ILE A 442 16.15 -21.38 24.43
CA ILE A 442 15.31 -22.54 24.73
C ILE A 442 15.52 -22.98 26.18
N ARG A 443 14.45 -23.46 26.81
CA ARG A 443 14.57 -24.27 28.02
C ARG A 443 15.04 -25.69 27.65
N PRO A 444 15.95 -26.30 28.43
CA PRO A 444 16.33 -27.69 28.21
C PRO A 444 15.15 -28.65 28.30
N GLY A 445 15.00 -29.54 27.31
CA GLY A 445 13.86 -30.45 27.22
C GLY A 445 14.08 -31.62 26.28
N LYS A 446 13.40 -32.74 26.52
CA LYS A 446 13.55 -33.98 25.72
C LYS A 446 13.00 -33.86 24.31
N HIS A 447 11.94 -33.08 24.14
CA HIS A 447 11.35 -32.77 22.84
C HIS A 447 11.03 -31.29 22.76
N VAL A 448 11.67 -30.60 21.83
CA VAL A 448 11.50 -29.17 21.62
C VAL A 448 10.95 -28.96 20.22
N PHE A 449 9.72 -28.44 20.13
CA PHE A 449 9.18 -27.91 18.88
C PHE A 449 9.48 -26.43 18.81
N PHE A 450 10.03 -26.00 17.68
CA PHE A 450 10.37 -24.62 17.43
C PHE A 450 9.81 -24.17 16.08
N ASN A 451 9.51 -22.88 16.01
CA ASN A 451 9.25 -22.18 14.77
C ASN A 451 10.18 -20.97 14.73
N TYR A 452 10.80 -20.72 13.58
CA TYR A 452 11.77 -19.65 13.46
C TYR A 452 11.47 -18.75 12.27
N PHE A 453 11.65 -17.45 12.52
CA PHE A 453 11.49 -16.40 11.55
C PHE A 453 12.83 -16.10 10.88
N LEU A 454 12.92 -16.30 9.57
CA LEU A 454 14.09 -15.91 8.77
C LEU A 454 13.74 -14.77 7.81
N LYS A 455 14.60 -13.76 7.80
CA LYS A 455 14.59 -12.73 6.76
C LYS A 455 15.50 -13.17 5.62
N LEU A 456 14.92 -13.39 4.45
CA LEU A 456 15.65 -13.86 3.28
C LEU A 456 16.23 -12.70 2.46
N ASN A 457 17.43 -12.90 1.94
CA ASN A 457 18.03 -12.05 0.91
C ASN A 457 17.56 -12.49 -0.48
N GLU A 458 17.62 -11.61 -1.48
CA GLU A 458 17.30 -11.99 -2.85
C GLU A 458 18.25 -13.08 -3.37
N GLY A 459 17.71 -14.06 -4.10
CA GLY A 459 18.46 -15.20 -4.61
C GLY A 459 18.55 -16.36 -3.61
N LYS A 460 19.63 -17.13 -3.69
CA LYS A 460 19.80 -18.33 -2.87
C LYS A 460 20.15 -17.98 -1.42
N ASN A 461 19.39 -18.54 -0.48
CA ASN A 461 19.66 -18.52 0.95
C ASN A 461 19.90 -19.96 1.42
N THR A 462 20.89 -20.15 2.28
CA THR A 462 21.19 -21.46 2.87
C THR A 462 20.83 -21.43 4.34
N ILE A 463 19.98 -22.35 4.77
CA ILE A 463 19.51 -22.47 6.15
C ILE A 463 20.20 -23.67 6.78
N THR A 464 20.82 -23.45 7.94
CA THR A 464 21.44 -24.50 8.76
C THR A 464 20.77 -24.55 10.12
N VAL A 465 20.54 -25.76 10.63
CA VAL A 465 19.94 -26.01 11.94
C VAL A 465 20.80 -27.03 12.67
N SER A 466 21.28 -26.71 13.87
CA SER A 466 22.02 -27.63 14.73
C SER A 466 21.49 -27.62 16.16
N ALA A 467 21.67 -28.73 16.88
CA ALA A 467 21.24 -28.91 18.25
C ALA A 467 22.35 -29.60 19.04
N VAL A 468 22.47 -29.24 20.33
CA VAL A 468 23.41 -29.83 21.28
C VAL A 468 22.61 -30.37 22.46
N ASP A 469 22.84 -31.63 22.82
CA ASP A 469 22.21 -32.25 23.99
C ASP A 469 22.88 -31.83 25.32
N ALA A 470 22.30 -32.25 26.45
CA ALA A 470 22.80 -31.97 27.79
C ALA A 470 24.17 -32.60 28.12
N GLN A 471 24.70 -33.44 27.23
CA GLN A 471 25.99 -34.12 27.36
C GLN A 471 27.03 -33.60 26.37
N GLY A 472 26.65 -32.63 25.54
CA GLY A 472 27.50 -31.97 24.56
C GLY A 472 27.59 -32.68 23.21
N ASN A 473 26.76 -33.71 22.95
CA ASN A 473 26.69 -34.30 21.62
C ASN A 473 25.92 -33.35 20.67
N GLU A 474 26.46 -33.15 19.46
CA GLU A 474 25.92 -32.22 18.48
C GLU A 474 25.42 -32.96 17.24
N ALA A 475 24.29 -32.50 16.68
CA ALA A 475 23.83 -32.89 15.36
C ALA A 475 23.47 -31.66 14.53
N GLN A 476 23.64 -31.76 13.21
CA GLN A 476 23.27 -30.72 12.26
C GLN A 476 22.43 -31.32 11.13
N LEU A 477 21.34 -30.64 10.79
CA LEU A 477 20.48 -30.99 9.66
C LEU A 477 21.17 -30.60 8.34
N SER A 478 20.98 -31.41 7.28
CA SER A 478 21.49 -31.10 5.94
C SER A 478 21.07 -29.69 5.50
N PRO A 479 21.99 -28.84 5.00
CA PRO A 479 21.65 -27.47 4.63
C PRO A 479 20.46 -27.40 3.68
N ILE A 480 19.48 -26.54 4.00
CA ILE A 480 18.28 -26.35 3.19
C ILE A 480 18.50 -25.13 2.30
N GLU A 481 18.37 -25.30 0.98
CA GLU A 481 18.44 -24.19 0.04
C GLU A 481 17.05 -23.59 -0.21
N VAL A 482 16.87 -22.31 0.13
CA VAL A 482 15.67 -21.54 -0.17
C VAL A 482 16.02 -20.41 -1.13
N GLU A 483 15.47 -20.44 -2.34
CA GLU A 483 15.69 -19.37 -3.32
C GLU A 483 14.57 -18.34 -3.19
N LYS A 484 14.90 -17.14 -2.68
CA LYS A 484 13.99 -16.01 -2.74
C LYS A 484 14.01 -15.46 -4.15
N LYS A 485 12.86 -15.44 -4.81
CA LYS A 485 12.65 -14.71 -6.06
C LYS A 485 11.67 -13.58 -5.80
N THR A 486 11.98 -12.40 -6.30
CA THR A 486 10.97 -11.36 -6.39
C THR A 486 10.05 -11.70 -7.56
N PHE A 487 8.75 -11.89 -7.28
CA PHE A 487 7.75 -11.96 -8.33
C PHE A 487 7.50 -10.54 -8.82
N GLU A 488 8.13 -10.16 -9.93
CA GLU A 488 7.81 -8.94 -10.66
C GLU A 488 6.74 -9.24 -11.71
N LEU A 489 5.49 -9.06 -11.34
CA LEU A 489 4.53 -8.49 -12.27
C LEU A 489 3.85 -7.35 -11.52
N PHE A 490 3.65 -6.22 -12.22
CA PHE A 490 3.12 -4.92 -11.80
C PHE A 490 4.07 -3.72 -11.67
N ASP A 491 5.36 -3.77 -12.06
CA ASP A 491 6.23 -2.58 -11.84
C ASP A 491 6.54 -1.68 -13.06
N THR A 492 6.36 -2.07 -14.32
CA THR A 492 6.64 -1.13 -15.43
C THR A 492 5.61 -1.18 -16.56
N GLU A 493 5.37 -2.35 -17.14
CA GLU A 493 4.47 -2.48 -18.30
C GLU A 493 2.99 -2.25 -17.95
N ALA A 494 2.62 -2.51 -16.69
CA ALA A 494 1.29 -2.25 -16.18
C ALA A 494 1.03 -0.79 -15.80
N ARG A 495 2.09 0.03 -15.70
CA ARG A 495 1.97 1.45 -15.32
C ARG A 495 1.70 2.31 -16.53
N PHE A 496 0.80 3.28 -16.37
CA PHE A 496 0.56 4.30 -17.37
C PHE A 496 1.84 5.09 -17.61
N THR A 497 2.36 4.99 -18.83
CA THR A 497 3.64 5.59 -19.19
C THR A 497 3.43 7.04 -19.59
N ILE A 498 4.09 7.96 -18.89
CA ILE A 498 3.93 9.41 -19.03
C ILE A 498 5.25 10.13 -19.27
N SER A 499 5.17 11.34 -19.80
CA SER A 499 6.29 12.29 -19.87
C SER A 499 5.89 13.61 -19.21
N LEU A 500 6.77 14.17 -18.37
CA LEU A 500 6.57 15.47 -17.72
C LEU A 500 7.27 16.56 -18.52
N LEU A 501 6.49 17.42 -19.16
CA LEU A 501 7.01 18.54 -19.92
C LEU A 501 7.57 19.63 -18.99
N PRO A 502 8.50 20.46 -19.47
CA PRO A 502 9.03 21.57 -18.68
C PRO A 502 7.89 22.45 -18.16
N LEU A 503 7.99 22.85 -16.88
CA LEU A 503 6.96 23.68 -16.26
C LEU A 503 6.95 25.06 -16.90
N ARG A 504 5.77 25.48 -17.32
CA ARG A 504 5.56 26.79 -17.93
C ARG A 504 5.49 27.88 -16.86
N THR A 505 6.18 28.99 -17.06
CA THR A 505 6.13 30.16 -16.16
C THR A 505 5.58 31.39 -16.84
N PHE A 506 5.07 32.32 -16.02
CA PHE A 506 4.42 33.56 -16.47
C PHE A 506 5.12 34.84 -15.97
N SER A 507 6.34 34.75 -15.45
CA SER A 507 7.05 35.93 -14.92
C SER A 507 7.48 36.89 -16.03
N GLU A 508 7.75 38.15 -15.68
CA GLU A 508 8.21 39.17 -16.65
C GLU A 508 9.53 38.79 -17.33
N GLU A 509 10.42 38.07 -16.65
CA GLU A 509 11.71 37.59 -17.16
C GLU A 509 11.54 36.41 -18.13
N SER A 510 10.52 35.57 -17.95
CA SER A 510 10.26 34.37 -18.77
C SER A 510 9.85 34.65 -20.22
N ARG A 511 9.50 35.90 -20.56
CA ARG A 511 9.19 36.28 -21.95
C ARG A 511 10.42 36.29 -22.87
N TYR A 512 11.64 36.19 -22.32
CA TYR A 512 12.87 36.33 -23.10
C TYR A 512 13.96 35.24 -22.92
N SER A 513 13.77 34.19 -22.12
CA SER A 513 14.87 33.24 -21.86
C SER A 513 14.63 31.83 -22.43
N VAL A 514 14.84 31.68 -23.75
CA VAL A 514 15.35 30.42 -24.36
C VAL A 514 16.89 30.44 -24.42
N ALA A 515 17.53 31.44 -23.80
CA ALA A 515 18.98 31.56 -23.77
C ALA A 515 19.50 31.29 -22.35
N LEU A 516 20.28 30.23 -22.24
CA LEU A 516 21.30 30.01 -21.20
C LEU A 516 22.07 31.32 -20.96
N LEU A 517 21.75 32.07 -19.90
CA LEU A 517 22.67 33.07 -19.36
C LEU A 517 22.59 33.08 -17.82
N PRO A 518 23.74 32.93 -17.13
CA PRO A 518 23.80 33.05 -15.68
C PRO A 518 23.96 34.52 -15.28
N LEU A 519 23.37 34.85 -14.12
CA LEU A 519 23.61 36.04 -13.30
C LEU A 519 23.36 37.41 -13.96
N GLN A 520 22.33 38.11 -13.47
CA GLN A 520 22.52 39.33 -12.69
C GLN A 520 21.34 39.58 -11.75
N SER A 521 21.63 40.32 -10.69
CA SER A 521 20.92 40.50 -9.43
C SER A 521 19.59 41.25 -9.53
N SER A 522 18.52 40.63 -9.03
CA SER A 522 17.32 41.31 -8.51
C SER A 522 16.91 40.64 -7.18
N MET A 523 16.53 41.46 -6.18
CA MET A 523 16.38 41.11 -4.77
C MET A 523 15.12 40.30 -4.40
N ASN A 524 14.46 39.66 -5.36
CA ASN A 524 13.39 38.70 -5.07
C ASN A 524 13.44 37.57 -6.12
N LYS A 525 14.38 36.62 -5.95
CA LYS A 525 14.42 35.44 -6.82
C LYS A 525 13.28 34.53 -6.41
N GLY A 526 12.24 34.46 -7.25
CA GLY A 526 11.18 33.46 -7.14
C GLY A 526 11.75 32.03 -7.13
N VAL A 527 10.89 31.04 -6.88
CA VAL A 527 11.33 29.65 -6.75
C VAL A 527 11.87 29.16 -8.09
N PRO A 528 13.13 28.67 -8.18
CA PRO A 528 13.68 28.18 -9.44
C PRO A 528 12.82 27.03 -10.00
N VAL A 529 12.46 27.12 -11.28
CA VAL A 529 11.52 26.20 -11.94
C VAL A 529 12.09 24.78 -12.01
N GLU A 530 13.38 24.67 -12.23
CA GLU A 530 14.11 23.39 -12.27
C GLU A 530 14.03 22.68 -10.91
N ARG A 531 13.99 23.46 -9.81
CA ARG A 531 13.81 22.92 -8.46
C ARG A 531 12.40 22.36 -8.27
N LEU A 532 11.38 23.08 -8.73
CA LEU A 532 9.99 22.60 -8.71
C LEU A 532 9.85 21.32 -9.52
N TYR A 533 10.45 21.27 -10.72
CA TYR A 533 10.45 20.10 -11.58
C TYR A 533 11.08 18.87 -10.88
N ALA A 534 12.26 19.04 -10.27
CA ALA A 534 12.94 17.95 -9.55
C ALA A 534 12.14 17.45 -8.33
N LYS A 535 11.59 18.37 -7.51
CA LYS A 535 10.76 18.02 -6.35
C LYS A 535 9.47 17.31 -6.77
N LEU A 536 8.85 17.72 -7.88
CA LEU A 536 7.67 17.07 -8.44
C LEU A 536 7.99 15.65 -8.92
N LEU A 537 9.10 15.44 -9.64
CA LEU A 537 9.53 14.09 -10.05
C LEU A 537 9.76 13.18 -8.83
N ASN A 538 10.42 13.68 -7.78
CA ASN A 538 10.63 12.92 -6.56
C ASN A 538 9.31 12.53 -5.87
N ALA A 539 8.35 13.46 -5.81
CA ALA A 539 7.01 13.19 -5.26
C ALA A 539 6.23 12.10 -6.03
N PHE A 540 6.47 11.97 -7.34
CA PHE A 540 5.89 10.89 -8.13
C PHE A 540 6.59 9.54 -7.94
N ASP A 541 7.85 9.53 -7.48
CA ASP A 541 8.67 8.32 -7.36
C ASP A 541 8.43 7.52 -6.07
N GLU A 542 7.56 7.99 -5.19
CA GLU A 542 7.16 7.29 -3.96
C GLU A 542 6.33 6.02 -4.23
N ASP A 543 6.59 4.97 -3.44
CA ASP A 543 5.93 3.66 -3.56
C ASP A 543 4.51 3.62 -2.97
N PRO A 544 3.56 2.90 -3.62
CA PRO A 544 3.72 2.25 -4.92
C PRO A 544 3.71 3.28 -6.07
N LYS A 545 4.62 3.15 -7.02
CA LYS A 545 4.66 4.09 -8.15
C LYS A 545 3.46 3.85 -9.06
N ARG A 546 2.68 4.89 -9.29
CA ARG A 546 1.48 4.86 -10.16
C ARG A 546 1.81 4.99 -11.64
N PHE A 547 2.89 5.71 -11.95
CA PHE A 547 3.25 6.12 -13.30
C PHE A 547 4.66 5.69 -13.65
N ASN A 548 4.88 5.38 -14.92
CA ASN A 548 6.22 5.16 -15.49
C ASN A 548 6.64 6.41 -16.27
N PHE A 549 7.84 6.95 -16.04
CA PHE A 549 8.30 8.17 -16.71
C PHE A 549 9.28 7.79 -17.84
N VAL A 550 8.99 8.21 -19.08
CA VAL A 550 9.85 7.92 -20.25
C VAL A 550 11.20 8.63 -20.15
N GLU A 551 11.17 9.94 -19.88
CA GLU A 551 12.36 10.78 -19.77
C GLU A 551 12.24 11.60 -18.50
N ARG A 552 13.26 11.50 -17.65
CA ARG A 552 13.36 12.23 -16.37
C ARG A 552 14.33 13.41 -16.47
N ASP A 553 15.17 13.44 -17.50
CA ASP A 553 16.12 14.52 -17.76
C ASP A 553 15.46 15.68 -18.52
N GLN A 554 15.25 16.78 -17.81
CA GLN A 554 14.68 18.01 -18.36
C GLN A 554 15.51 18.57 -19.53
N ALA A 555 16.84 18.44 -19.50
CA ALA A 555 17.70 19.03 -20.54
C ALA A 555 17.54 18.32 -21.88
N LYS A 556 17.47 16.98 -21.87
CA LYS A 556 17.18 16.18 -23.08
C LYS A 556 15.80 16.48 -23.64
N LEU A 557 14.81 16.66 -22.76
CA LEU A 557 13.46 17.02 -23.19
C LEU A 557 13.43 18.40 -23.87
N LEU A 558 14.17 19.38 -23.33
CA LEU A 558 14.31 20.70 -23.96
C LEU A 558 15.00 20.62 -25.34
N GLU A 559 15.98 19.73 -25.51
CA GLU A 559 16.62 19.47 -26.81
C GLU A 559 15.60 18.93 -27.83
N ILE A 560 14.81 17.93 -27.45
CA ILE A 560 13.74 17.37 -28.30
C ILE A 560 12.72 18.45 -28.67
N LEU A 561 12.28 19.28 -27.72
CA LEU A 561 11.32 20.36 -27.98
C LEU A 561 11.88 21.39 -28.97
N LYS A 562 13.16 21.73 -28.84
CA LYS A 562 13.85 22.66 -29.74
C LYS A 562 13.98 22.10 -31.15
N GLU A 563 14.33 20.83 -31.30
CA GLU A 563 14.39 20.14 -32.59
C GLU A 563 13.03 20.12 -33.30
N GLN A 564 11.96 19.86 -32.54
CA GLN A 564 10.58 19.84 -33.04
C GLN A 564 10.00 21.24 -33.28
N LYS A 565 10.76 22.31 -32.98
CA LYS A 565 10.34 23.72 -33.10
C LYS A 565 9.08 24.04 -32.30
N ILE A 566 8.88 23.35 -31.18
CA ILE A 566 7.73 23.57 -30.29
C ILE A 566 8.03 24.77 -29.40
N SER A 567 7.18 25.79 -29.46
CA SER A 567 7.31 26.99 -28.62
C SER A 567 6.70 26.78 -27.22
N ASN A 568 7.10 27.60 -26.26
CA ASN A 568 6.56 27.54 -24.88
C ASN A 568 5.03 27.80 -24.83
N SER A 569 4.49 28.59 -25.78
CA SER A 569 3.04 28.79 -25.95
C SER A 569 2.35 27.56 -26.53
N GLU A 570 3.02 26.78 -27.38
CA GLU A 570 2.48 25.53 -27.94
C GLU A 570 2.46 24.40 -26.91
N LEU A 571 3.24 24.48 -25.82
CA LEU A 571 3.14 23.55 -24.69
C LEU A 571 1.78 23.63 -23.97
N ALA A 572 0.96 24.65 -24.21
CA ALA A 572 -0.42 24.66 -23.71
C ALA A 572 -1.39 23.88 -24.61
N SER A 573 -0.97 23.54 -25.83
CA SER A 573 -1.80 22.86 -26.81
C SER A 573 -1.67 21.32 -26.68
N PRO A 574 -2.77 20.61 -26.54
CA PRO A 574 -2.84 19.15 -26.56
C PRO A 574 -2.44 18.52 -27.89
N ASP A 575 -2.51 19.28 -28.99
CA ASP A 575 -1.98 18.80 -30.28
C ASP A 575 -0.47 18.59 -30.22
N THR A 576 0.22 19.31 -29.34
CA THR A 576 1.63 19.14 -29.02
C THR A 576 1.85 17.81 -28.29
N ALA A 577 0.90 17.34 -27.48
CA ALA A 577 0.96 16.04 -26.81
C ALA A 577 1.04 14.88 -27.82
N VAL A 578 0.27 14.96 -28.92
CA VAL A 578 0.28 13.94 -29.99
C VAL A 578 1.62 13.94 -30.73
N LYS A 579 2.16 15.13 -31.02
CA LYS A 579 3.46 15.26 -31.72
C LYS A 579 4.61 14.69 -30.89
N ILE A 580 4.67 15.03 -29.60
CA ILE A 580 5.72 14.56 -28.69
C ILE A 580 5.50 13.08 -28.31
N GLY A 581 4.25 12.67 -28.09
CA GLY A 581 3.91 11.30 -27.67
C GLY A 581 4.35 10.24 -28.68
N LYS A 582 4.24 10.56 -29.97
CA LYS A 582 4.76 9.71 -31.07
C LYS A 582 6.27 9.52 -31.05
N ILE A 583 7.01 10.47 -30.47
CA ILE A 583 8.48 10.46 -30.42
C ILE A 583 8.97 9.71 -29.18
N GLN A 584 8.29 9.90 -28.04
CA GLN A 584 8.70 9.34 -26.75
C GLN A 584 7.97 8.05 -26.34
N ALA A 585 7.06 7.51 -27.15
CA ALA A 585 6.25 6.34 -26.78
C ALA A 585 5.49 6.50 -25.43
N ALA A 586 5.17 7.75 -25.05
CA ALA A 586 4.40 8.06 -23.86
C ALA A 586 2.89 7.96 -24.15
N GLU A 587 2.15 7.31 -23.27
CA GLU A 587 0.68 7.20 -23.32
C GLU A 587 -0.01 8.46 -22.80
N GLY A 588 0.66 9.20 -21.90
CA GLY A 588 0.19 10.47 -21.37
C GLY A 588 1.27 11.55 -21.31
N MET A 589 0.83 12.81 -21.32
CA MET A 589 1.68 13.98 -21.13
C MET A 589 1.22 14.77 -19.91
N LEU A 590 2.15 15.06 -19.02
CA LEU A 590 1.95 15.98 -17.90
C LEU A 590 2.37 17.39 -18.30
N PHE A 591 1.39 18.29 -18.34
CA PHE A 591 1.57 19.71 -18.57
C PHE A 591 1.51 20.46 -17.24
N GLY A 592 2.60 21.12 -16.87
CA GLY A 592 2.67 21.89 -15.64
C GLY A 592 2.76 23.39 -15.90
N SER A 593 2.10 24.19 -15.07
CA SER A 593 2.21 25.65 -15.09
C SER A 593 2.42 26.19 -13.67
N VAL A 594 3.25 27.23 -13.57
CA VAL A 594 3.61 27.89 -12.31
C VAL A 594 3.25 29.37 -12.42
N GLU A 595 2.30 29.79 -11.61
CA GLU A 595 1.96 31.19 -11.41
C GLU A 595 2.50 31.62 -10.06
N GLU A 596 3.57 32.41 -10.06
CA GLU A 596 4.17 32.98 -8.86
C GLU A 596 4.02 34.51 -8.89
N ASP A 597 3.55 35.08 -7.78
CA ASP A 597 3.49 36.51 -7.52
C ASP A 597 4.09 36.84 -6.14
N ASP A 598 4.09 38.10 -5.72
CA ASP A 598 4.63 38.47 -4.40
C ASP A 598 3.88 37.83 -3.23
N LYS A 599 2.63 37.39 -3.43
CA LYS A 599 1.81 36.79 -2.38
C LYS A 599 2.10 35.31 -2.23
N GLY A 600 2.20 34.56 -3.32
CA GLY A 600 2.36 33.11 -3.24
C GLY A 600 2.71 32.43 -4.55
N ILE A 601 2.64 31.10 -4.51
CA ILE A 601 2.93 30.23 -5.65
C ILE A 601 1.74 29.30 -5.89
N ASN A 602 1.25 29.28 -7.12
CA ASN A 602 0.25 28.33 -7.60
C ASN A 602 0.89 27.42 -8.65
N VAL A 603 0.79 26.10 -8.47
CA VAL A 603 1.27 25.13 -9.44
C VAL A 603 0.10 24.28 -9.91
N THR A 604 -0.13 24.23 -11.21
CA THR A 604 -1.18 23.41 -11.84
C THR A 604 -0.55 22.31 -12.67
N LEU A 605 -1.16 21.12 -12.66
CA LEU A 605 -0.72 19.96 -13.42
C LEU A 605 -1.90 19.31 -14.16
N ARG A 606 -1.70 18.97 -15.44
CA ARG A 606 -2.71 18.34 -16.29
C ARG A 606 -2.15 17.10 -16.96
N LEU A 607 -2.85 15.99 -16.82
CA LEU A 607 -2.54 14.75 -17.55
C LEU A 607 -3.40 14.68 -18.80
N VAL A 608 -2.76 14.56 -19.97
CA VAL A 608 -3.42 14.49 -21.28
C VAL A 608 -3.08 13.17 -21.96
N ASP A 609 -4.09 12.45 -22.45
CA ASP A 609 -3.92 11.23 -23.24
C ASP A 609 -3.36 11.56 -24.64
N THR A 610 -2.26 10.92 -25.05
CA THR A 610 -1.58 11.24 -26.32
C THR A 610 -2.28 10.70 -27.56
N GLU A 611 -3.23 9.77 -27.41
CA GLU A 611 -3.98 9.18 -28.53
C GLU A 611 -5.26 9.96 -28.83
N THR A 612 -5.94 10.43 -27.79
CA THR A 612 -7.27 11.04 -27.87
C THR A 612 -7.26 12.54 -27.62
N THR A 613 -6.12 13.08 -27.16
CA THR A 613 -5.95 14.42 -26.61
C THR A 613 -6.83 14.71 -25.40
N GLN A 614 -7.55 13.76 -24.81
CA GLN A 614 -8.42 14.06 -23.68
C GLN A 614 -7.62 14.42 -22.40
N ILE A 615 -8.10 15.40 -21.62
CA ILE A 615 -7.59 15.66 -20.27
C ILE A 615 -8.11 14.56 -19.34
N LEU A 616 -7.20 13.74 -18.80
CA LEU A 616 -7.51 12.64 -17.89
C LEU A 616 -7.59 13.10 -16.43
N ALA A 617 -6.78 14.09 -16.05
CA ALA A 617 -6.74 14.67 -14.70
C ALA A 617 -6.22 16.12 -14.72
N ASN A 618 -6.67 16.93 -13.77
CA ASN A 618 -6.31 18.35 -13.64
C ASN A 618 -6.30 18.75 -12.16
N THR A 619 -5.12 19.08 -11.64
CA THR A 619 -4.88 19.35 -10.22
C THR A 619 -4.08 20.63 -10.04
N ASP A 620 -4.24 21.27 -8.89
CA ASP A 620 -3.45 22.44 -8.49
C ASP A 620 -3.06 22.39 -7.02
N VAL A 621 -2.06 23.18 -6.64
CA VAL A 621 -1.64 23.44 -5.25
C VAL A 621 -1.27 24.91 -5.10
N TYR A 622 -1.56 25.50 -3.95
CA TYR A 622 -1.29 26.91 -3.68
C TYR A 622 -0.90 27.12 -2.22
N ASP A 623 0.12 27.95 -2.00
CA ASP A 623 0.44 28.52 -0.70
C ASP A 623 1.17 29.86 -0.87
N GLU A 624 1.17 30.66 0.18
CA GLU A 624 1.98 31.87 0.30
C GLU A 624 3.38 31.57 0.85
N ASP A 625 3.54 30.51 1.66
CA ASP A 625 4.86 30.07 2.11
C ASP A 625 5.63 29.38 0.99
N LYS A 626 6.69 30.04 0.53
CA LYS A 626 7.61 29.56 -0.51
C LYS A 626 8.86 28.88 0.07
N SER A 627 8.86 28.54 1.35
CA SER A 627 9.97 27.83 1.99
C SER A 627 10.20 26.46 1.33
N ASP A 628 11.45 26.01 1.31
CA ASP A 628 11.82 24.77 0.60
C ASP A 628 11.06 23.54 1.12
N LYS A 629 10.79 23.49 2.43
CA LYS A 629 9.97 22.45 3.08
C LYS A 629 8.50 22.51 2.66
N ASN A 630 7.93 23.70 2.53
CA ASN A 630 6.55 23.82 2.07
C ASN A 630 6.41 23.49 0.59
N ILE A 631 7.41 23.84 -0.23
CA ILE A 631 7.45 23.42 -1.64
C ILE A 631 7.48 21.89 -1.77
N ASP A 632 8.22 21.17 -0.92
CA ASP A 632 8.17 19.70 -0.89
C ASP A 632 6.76 19.20 -0.58
N TRP A 633 6.10 19.79 0.42
CA TRP A 633 4.73 19.44 0.80
C TRP A 633 3.71 19.74 -0.33
N LEU A 634 3.85 20.86 -1.03
CA LEU A 634 3.01 21.21 -2.17
C LEU A 634 3.22 20.26 -3.35
N MET A 635 4.48 19.92 -3.69
CA MET A 635 4.76 19.00 -4.79
C MET A 635 4.29 17.57 -4.49
N TYR A 636 4.48 17.12 -3.24
CA TYR A 636 3.90 15.88 -2.72
C TYR A 636 2.37 15.87 -2.87
N GLY A 637 1.71 16.93 -2.41
CA GLY A 637 0.27 17.10 -2.54
C GLY A 637 -0.22 17.09 -3.98
N LEU A 638 0.48 17.78 -4.88
CA LEU A 638 0.14 17.84 -6.30
C LEU A 638 0.22 16.44 -6.95
N ALA A 639 1.28 15.69 -6.65
CA ALA A 639 1.45 14.31 -7.11
C ALA A 639 0.37 13.39 -6.50
N LEU A 640 0.05 13.54 -5.22
CA LEU A 640 -1.00 12.78 -4.54
C LEU A 640 -2.37 13.04 -5.18
N LYS A 641 -2.75 14.31 -5.38
CA LYS A 641 -4.00 14.68 -6.06
C LYS A 641 -4.07 14.06 -7.46
N MET A 642 -2.95 14.02 -8.19
CA MET A 642 -2.88 13.40 -9.51
C MET A 642 -3.09 11.88 -9.44
N LYS A 643 -2.44 11.19 -8.48
CA LYS A 643 -2.63 9.76 -8.22
C LYS A 643 -4.08 9.44 -7.82
N LEU A 644 -4.75 10.33 -7.08
CA LEU A 644 -6.15 10.15 -6.66
C LEU A 644 -7.16 10.35 -7.80
N GLN A 645 -6.93 11.30 -8.71
CA GLN A 645 -7.79 11.48 -9.90
C GLN A 645 -7.54 10.41 -10.98
N PHE A 646 -6.40 9.72 -10.92
CA PHE A 646 -6.03 8.63 -11.81
C PHE A 646 -5.60 7.38 -11.02
N PRO A 647 -6.49 6.77 -10.22
CA PRO A 647 -6.11 5.70 -9.30
C PRO A 647 -5.81 4.39 -10.04
N MET A 648 -5.15 3.48 -9.32
CA MET A 648 -5.08 2.07 -9.70
C MET A 648 -6.33 1.39 -9.13
N ALA A 649 -7.27 1.03 -10.00
CA ALA A 649 -8.51 0.38 -9.64
C ALA A 649 -8.56 -1.03 -10.23
N GLN A 650 -9.07 -1.98 -9.46
CA GLN A 650 -9.24 -3.37 -9.86
C GLN A 650 -10.73 -3.73 -9.83
N GLY A 651 -11.18 -4.47 -10.83
CA GLY A 651 -12.52 -5.05 -10.89
C GLY A 651 -12.53 -6.32 -11.74
N ASP A 652 -13.72 -6.77 -12.11
CA ASP A 652 -13.97 -7.98 -12.88
C ASP A 652 -14.89 -7.70 -14.07
N VAL A 653 -14.69 -8.46 -15.15
CA VAL A 653 -15.59 -8.48 -16.31
C VAL A 653 -16.90 -9.16 -15.93
N ILE A 654 -18.01 -8.42 -15.96
CA ILE A 654 -19.35 -8.95 -15.64
C ILE A 654 -20.12 -9.40 -16.87
N HIS A 655 -19.88 -8.79 -18.03
CA HIS A 655 -20.58 -9.12 -19.26
C HIS A 655 -19.80 -8.70 -20.50
N VAL A 656 -19.46 -9.65 -21.37
CA VAL A 656 -18.85 -9.38 -22.68
C VAL A 656 -19.94 -9.07 -23.72
N SER A 657 -19.80 -7.96 -24.45
CA SER A 657 -20.77 -7.49 -25.44
C SER A 657 -20.08 -6.95 -26.69
N GLY A 658 -20.14 -7.72 -27.78
CA GLY A 658 -19.64 -7.32 -29.11
C GLY A 658 -18.15 -6.97 -29.10
N LYS A 659 -17.83 -5.67 -29.25
CA LYS A 659 -16.44 -5.15 -29.30
C LYS A 659 -15.94 -4.61 -27.94
N GLY A 660 -16.60 -4.98 -26.86
CA GLY A 660 -16.33 -4.46 -25.53
C GLY A 660 -16.90 -5.35 -24.43
N PHE A 661 -16.84 -4.86 -23.20
CA PHE A 661 -17.33 -5.56 -22.02
C PHE A 661 -17.67 -4.58 -20.90
N HIS A 662 -18.52 -5.03 -19.98
CA HIS A 662 -18.88 -4.31 -18.76
C HIS A 662 -18.03 -4.82 -17.59
N ILE A 663 -17.70 -3.91 -16.68
CA ILE A 663 -16.96 -4.19 -15.44
C ILE A 663 -17.72 -3.71 -14.22
N ASN A 664 -17.49 -4.34 -13.07
CA ASN A 664 -18.12 -4.02 -11.77
C ASN A 664 -17.45 -2.85 -11.01
N VAL A 665 -16.74 -1.98 -11.72
CA VAL A 665 -16.13 -0.76 -11.17
C VAL A 665 -16.50 0.45 -12.02
N GLY A 666 -16.64 1.60 -11.36
CA GLY A 666 -17.20 2.82 -11.92
C GLY A 666 -16.65 4.11 -11.31
N ALA A 667 -17.38 5.22 -11.44
CA ALA A 667 -16.96 6.54 -10.98
C ALA A 667 -16.68 6.59 -9.47
N ASN A 668 -17.43 5.84 -8.65
CA ASN A 668 -17.21 5.73 -7.20
C ASN A 668 -15.86 5.08 -6.85
N HIS A 669 -15.28 4.36 -7.81
CA HIS A 669 -13.97 3.70 -7.70
C HIS A 669 -12.87 4.52 -8.40
N GLY A 670 -13.19 5.75 -8.83
CA GLY A 670 -12.26 6.68 -9.48
C GLY A 670 -12.06 6.45 -10.97
N LEU A 671 -12.88 5.63 -11.64
CA LEU A 671 -12.77 5.43 -13.08
C LEU A 671 -13.36 6.60 -13.84
N SER A 672 -12.69 7.01 -14.92
CA SER A 672 -13.17 8.05 -15.83
C SER A 672 -13.11 7.61 -17.29
N VAL A 673 -13.91 8.26 -18.14
CA VAL A 673 -13.89 8.03 -19.58
C VAL A 673 -12.50 8.36 -20.12
N GLY A 674 -11.95 7.45 -20.92
CA GLY A 674 -10.61 7.57 -21.48
C GLY A 674 -9.56 6.72 -20.78
N MET A 675 -9.77 6.27 -19.54
CA MET A 675 -8.79 5.40 -18.86
C MET A 675 -8.57 4.08 -19.62
N LYS A 676 -7.33 3.60 -19.61
CA LYS A 676 -6.93 2.30 -20.17
C LYS A 676 -6.98 1.22 -19.11
N LEU A 677 -7.36 0.01 -19.50
CA LEU A 677 -7.43 -1.17 -18.66
C LEU A 677 -6.59 -2.29 -19.26
N LEU A 678 -5.95 -3.06 -18.37
CA LEU A 678 -5.34 -4.33 -18.64
C LEU A 678 -6.26 -5.44 -18.13
N VAL A 679 -6.27 -6.56 -18.85
CA VAL A 679 -7.12 -7.71 -18.54
C VAL A 679 -6.24 -8.90 -18.17
N PHE A 680 -6.62 -9.62 -17.13
CA PHE A 680 -5.92 -10.78 -16.59
C PHE A 680 -6.90 -11.94 -16.38
N ARG A 681 -6.43 -13.15 -16.64
CA ARG A 681 -7.16 -14.39 -16.37
C ARG A 681 -6.55 -15.10 -15.18
N GLU A 682 -7.40 -15.49 -14.24
CA GLU A 682 -6.97 -16.34 -13.12
C GLU A 682 -6.96 -17.81 -13.56
N ILE A 683 -5.84 -18.49 -13.35
CA ILE A 683 -5.60 -19.88 -13.72
C ILE A 683 -5.11 -20.64 -12.48
N ASN A 684 -5.68 -21.82 -12.24
CA ASN A 684 -5.25 -22.69 -11.15
C ASN A 684 -4.10 -23.60 -11.62
N LEU A 685 -2.95 -23.51 -10.94
CA LEU A 685 -1.79 -24.38 -11.13
C LEU A 685 -1.51 -25.11 -9.80
N GLY A 686 -2.14 -26.27 -9.63
CA GLY A 686 -2.10 -27.03 -8.36
C GLY A 686 -2.88 -26.32 -7.26
N ASN A 687 -2.23 -26.04 -6.13
CA ASN A 687 -2.81 -25.26 -5.02
C ASN A 687 -2.65 -23.74 -5.20
N PHE A 688 -2.04 -23.30 -6.30
CA PHE A 688 -1.76 -21.88 -6.55
C PHE A 688 -2.74 -21.31 -7.56
N ARG A 689 -3.09 -20.03 -7.37
CA ARG A 689 -3.82 -19.23 -8.34
C ARG A 689 -2.88 -18.22 -8.96
N ILE A 690 -2.77 -18.25 -10.29
CA ILE A 690 -1.89 -17.37 -11.07
C ILE A 690 -2.76 -16.45 -11.90
N LYS A 691 -2.32 -15.19 -12.08
CA LYS A 691 -2.97 -14.21 -12.95
C LYS A 691 -2.14 -14.05 -14.22
N GLU A 692 -2.65 -14.55 -15.35
CA GLU A 692 -2.00 -14.44 -16.67
C GLU A 692 -2.57 -13.24 -17.43
N PRO A 693 -1.74 -12.35 -18.03
CA PRO A 693 -2.24 -11.25 -18.85
C PRO A 693 -2.94 -11.78 -20.11
N VAL A 694 -4.05 -11.16 -20.50
CA VAL A 694 -4.82 -11.52 -21.70
C VAL A 694 -4.33 -10.75 -22.94
N ASP A 695 -3.22 -10.00 -22.83
CA ASP A 695 -2.61 -9.16 -23.87
C ASP A 695 -3.60 -8.22 -24.60
N VAL A 696 -4.57 -7.70 -23.85
CA VAL A 696 -5.57 -6.74 -24.36
C VAL A 696 -5.48 -5.42 -23.61
N ILE A 697 -5.40 -4.33 -24.37
CA ILE A 697 -5.60 -2.97 -23.86
C ILE A 697 -7.03 -2.52 -24.23
N ALA A 698 -7.83 -2.26 -23.20
CA ALA A 698 -9.20 -1.80 -23.35
C ALA A 698 -9.35 -0.37 -22.84
N ARG A 699 -10.28 0.41 -23.38
CA ARG A 699 -10.50 1.82 -23.02
C ARG A 699 -11.92 2.05 -22.53
N ILE A 700 -12.05 2.75 -21.41
CA ILE A 700 -13.35 3.12 -20.85
C ILE A 700 -14.02 4.17 -21.74
N ILE A 701 -15.23 3.89 -22.21
CA ILE A 701 -16.00 4.83 -23.04
C ILE A 701 -17.26 5.36 -22.34
N GLN A 702 -17.71 4.68 -21.29
CA GLN A 702 -18.85 5.10 -20.48
C GLN A 702 -18.63 4.65 -19.04
N VAL A 703 -18.94 5.54 -18.09
CA VAL A 703 -18.84 5.30 -16.66
C VAL A 703 -20.19 5.56 -16.00
N GLN A 704 -20.61 4.63 -15.15
CA GLN A 704 -21.70 4.77 -14.19
C GLN A 704 -21.10 4.73 -12.77
N PRO A 705 -21.88 4.98 -11.69
CA PRO A 705 -21.32 5.00 -10.33
C PRO A 705 -20.49 3.76 -9.97
N ASP A 706 -21.02 2.56 -10.24
CA ASP A 706 -20.40 1.29 -9.84
C ASP A 706 -20.11 0.35 -11.02
N THR A 707 -20.39 0.77 -12.25
CA THR A 707 -20.08 -0.03 -13.45
C THR A 707 -19.52 0.84 -14.57
N SER A 708 -18.76 0.24 -15.46
CA SER A 708 -18.25 0.93 -16.66
C SER A 708 -18.40 0.03 -17.88
N PHE A 709 -18.56 0.65 -19.04
CA PHE A 709 -18.46 -0.03 -20.33
C PHE A 709 -17.14 0.33 -21.00
N VAL A 710 -16.45 -0.73 -21.43
CA VAL A 710 -15.08 -0.69 -21.94
C VAL A 710 -15.08 -1.21 -23.36
N LYS A 711 -14.33 -0.54 -24.24
CA LYS A 711 -14.14 -0.93 -25.64
C LYS A 711 -12.73 -1.45 -25.84
N ILE A 712 -12.59 -2.53 -26.61
CA ILE A 712 -11.28 -3.11 -26.92
C ILE A 712 -10.57 -2.27 -27.97
N THR A 713 -9.27 -1.99 -27.76
CA THR A 713 -8.45 -1.17 -28.67
C THR A 713 -7.63 -2.09 -29.56
N GLY A 714 -8.21 -2.57 -30.67
CA GLY A 714 -7.57 -3.53 -31.58
C GLY A 714 -8.60 -4.42 -32.27
N ALA A 715 -8.35 -4.82 -33.53
CA ALA A 715 -9.35 -5.51 -34.35
C ALA A 715 -9.37 -7.05 -34.20
N LYS A 716 -8.38 -7.64 -33.51
CA LYS A 716 -8.19 -9.11 -33.47
C LYS A 716 -8.45 -9.76 -32.10
N ASP A 717 -8.73 -8.99 -31.04
CA ASP A 717 -8.49 -9.47 -29.67
C ASP A 717 -9.76 -9.63 -28.81
N SER A 718 -10.97 -9.50 -29.40
CA SER A 718 -12.23 -9.66 -28.66
C SER A 718 -12.60 -11.12 -28.34
N GLU A 719 -11.99 -12.10 -29.02
CA GLU A 719 -12.30 -13.52 -28.80
C GLU A 719 -11.67 -14.09 -27.52
N ASN A 720 -10.77 -13.35 -26.87
CA ASN A 720 -9.99 -13.83 -25.72
C ASN A 720 -10.50 -13.38 -24.34
N ILE A 721 -11.56 -12.57 -24.23
CA ILE A 721 -12.07 -12.07 -22.93
C ILE A 721 -13.26 -12.92 -22.47
N ALA A 722 -13.26 -13.29 -21.19
CA ALA A 722 -14.30 -14.06 -20.54
C ALA A 722 -14.91 -13.29 -19.35
N ASN A 723 -16.11 -13.69 -18.94
CA ASN A 723 -16.68 -13.21 -17.68
C ASN A 723 -15.80 -13.69 -16.52
N ASN A 724 -15.69 -12.85 -15.48
CA ASN A 724 -14.80 -13.00 -14.31
C ASN A 724 -13.30 -12.89 -14.63
N ASP A 725 -12.90 -12.51 -15.85
CA ASP A 725 -11.53 -12.02 -16.05
C ASP A 725 -11.35 -10.74 -15.21
N MET A 726 -10.21 -10.63 -14.55
CA MET A 726 -9.86 -9.49 -13.72
C MET A 726 -9.40 -8.34 -14.61
N VAL A 727 -9.79 -7.11 -14.27
CA VAL A 727 -9.33 -5.89 -14.94
C VAL A 727 -8.62 -4.99 -13.95
N ILE A 728 -7.58 -4.31 -14.42
CA ILE A 728 -6.84 -3.31 -13.64
C ILE A 728 -6.64 -2.06 -14.51
N THR A 729 -6.80 -0.87 -13.93
CA THR A 729 -6.44 0.37 -14.63
C THR A 729 -4.94 0.43 -14.88
N LYS A 730 -4.56 0.69 -16.13
CA LYS A 730 -3.17 0.91 -16.50
C LYS A 730 -2.66 2.20 -15.88
#